data_AF-A0AAE3YPH5-F1
#
_entry.id   AF-A0AAE3YPH5-F1
#
_cell.length_a   1.000
_cell.length_b   1.000
_cell.length_c   1.000
_cell.angle_alpha   90.00
_cell.angle_beta   90.00
_cell.angle_gamma   90.00
#
_symmetry.space_group_name_H-M   'P 1'
#
loop_
_entity.id
_entity.type
_entity.pdbx_description
1 polymer ?
#
loop_
_entity_poly.entity_id
_entity_poly.type
_entity_poly.pdbx_seq_one_letter_code
_entity_poly.pdbx_strand_id
1 'polypeptide(L)'
;MTTPLPAGGPPGRSTIAYRTGTHAEFLAAMLQRLSSPAYPALAGLTVRDTDDPAIALLDAAAVMADILTFYSERIAHEGYLRTATEERSLRLLGRLVGHLPRPGIAAETVLAYTLDRDARTDADSAVTIPRGARAQSVPEQGEQPQPFETAEDLPARWSFNDLRVLLRRPVPMTPESVRAAEAVHLEGTGSAVKPADRLLFVFGDEPGQQELLVVRDVTVDPRENVTVVGLERPPAPDLPGELRALIAEARENGRMYARSKIIRGYVTEALEPAAADDDLHRGLTAALRELPLDAARPYPGIHDWLTGWLRPRLRALRHRAQQQTAHRAPLTEALRLDRAPDAATAGLGALLAGLRRAPSVPPAGSFALDRDPAALFGPGSDLGVQLLAALDPRLADTLYPAWRRIDLTEPPALDGLRVMRTVATPFGATAPLQAEFGPDGRVVRYVDWPLRGSQTAGATVTYRDDGRPERADLAWTESDSTVPARVTLPDSGPAGPVQLGPGTVTISVREPAIEGPPAGVTFTFDEALLGREVFVSRPGDDGAVQVRIGDVTHTAEPGQTVTGSAGGLRLEINRTERTVRFALSATLALDSRNVLALDAVYEGIGPESWVVVQRPASPLGMVITRVVSSRVVSRADFGITGKVTELVLADDWLDETDTQLAQIRDTTVYARGDALTPATEPVTDDVTGGEIELARLYEGLTPGRRLVVTGERTDLPETTGVAGTELSMIAAVRQHVDPSRPGETVHTVLTLAAPLSYTYKRDTVRLLANVVPASHGASRDEPIGSGDAGRANQSFRLFQGPLTWLASATPLGASSTLEVRVDGVRWHEVESLAGRGPDERVYTTRADDEGRTLVTFGDGSHGARLPTGYQNVRAAYRVGIGRDGNVDPDRITQLLTRPLWVSAVTNPVPATGGANPDGPGQARRNIPLSVTALDRLVSVADYEDFARARAGIGRAAARRIRTGEREVVHVTVAGVDDVPLGDLRALRASLATYGDPQLPVRVAARELVLLVLAARVKVQPDHAWELVEPAVRRALLDRLGFDRRELAQPAYLSEAIAAAQAVPGVDWVDVDLFGGVPGSLSPADLDDLAATLAGVRAVVPARPARFEEVRHTATEDETLIAIAARYGTSVDELKRLNPGLVRATVSAGRTVTVFRGIRPAQLALLSPRIPDTLILKEAR
;
A
#
# COMPACT_ATOMS: atom_id res chain seq x y z
N MET A 1 -25.20 -9.06 81.25
CA MET A 1 -24.97 -9.96 80.10
C MET A 1 -23.68 -10.72 80.36
N THR A 2 -23.65 -12.03 80.11
CA THR A 2 -22.46 -12.88 80.37
C THR A 2 -21.49 -12.77 79.20
N THR A 3 -20.40 -12.05 79.42
CA THR A 3 -19.22 -11.99 78.53
C THR A 3 -18.07 -12.72 79.26
N PRO A 4 -17.31 -13.59 78.59
CA PRO A 4 -17.30 -13.90 77.15
C PRO A 4 -18.51 -14.73 76.67
N LEU A 5 -18.99 -14.43 75.46
CA LEU A 5 -19.96 -15.26 74.73
C LEU A 5 -19.31 -16.57 74.24
N PRO A 6 -20.04 -17.70 74.18
CA PRO A 6 -19.51 -18.92 73.58
C PRO A 6 -19.22 -18.72 72.09
N ALA A 7 -18.02 -19.09 71.65
CA ALA A 7 -17.65 -19.04 70.23
C ALA A 7 -18.46 -20.08 69.43
N GLY A 8 -19.10 -19.66 68.34
CA GLY A 8 -19.86 -20.57 67.49
C GLY A 8 -20.80 -19.90 66.48
N GLY A 9 -21.11 -20.63 65.41
CA GLY A 9 -22.07 -20.24 64.38
C GLY A 9 -22.38 -21.41 63.45
N PRO A 10 -23.51 -21.40 62.71
CA PRO A 10 -23.85 -22.47 61.78
C PRO A 10 -22.81 -22.57 60.64
N PRO A 11 -22.52 -23.79 60.14
CA PRO A 11 -21.59 -23.99 59.03
C PRO A 11 -22.06 -23.28 57.75
N GLY A 12 -21.12 -22.89 56.89
CA GLY A 12 -21.42 -22.30 55.57
C GLY A 12 -21.55 -20.77 55.52
N ARG A 13 -21.32 -20.05 56.62
CA ARG A 13 -21.24 -18.58 56.60
C ARG A 13 -20.02 -18.06 55.83
N SER A 14 -20.09 -16.83 55.34
CA SER A 14 -18.96 -16.13 54.68
C SER A 14 -18.03 -15.43 55.67
N THR A 15 -18.37 -15.43 56.95
CA THR A 15 -17.57 -14.95 58.08
C THR A 15 -17.79 -15.88 59.28
N ILE A 16 -16.78 -15.99 60.13
CA ILE A 16 -16.88 -16.74 61.39
C ILE A 16 -17.15 -15.73 62.51
N ALA A 17 -18.23 -15.94 63.27
CA ALA A 17 -18.46 -15.18 64.50
C ALA A 17 -17.64 -15.86 65.61
N TYR A 18 -16.43 -15.37 65.83
CA TYR A 18 -15.49 -15.89 66.84
C TYR A 18 -15.15 -14.84 67.90
N ARG A 19 -15.60 -13.59 67.71
CA ARG A 19 -15.48 -12.54 68.71
C ARG A 19 -16.36 -12.86 69.93
N THR A 20 -15.76 -12.87 71.12
CA THR A 20 -16.41 -13.24 72.37
C THR A 20 -16.93 -12.04 73.18
N GLY A 21 -16.59 -10.81 72.76
CA GLY A 21 -17.07 -9.54 73.30
C GLY A 21 -16.37 -8.34 72.66
N THR A 22 -16.87 -7.14 72.94
CA THR A 22 -16.26 -5.84 72.61
C THR A 22 -15.67 -5.20 73.86
N HIS A 23 -14.82 -4.18 73.71
CA HIS A 23 -14.28 -3.39 74.83
C HIS A 23 -15.36 -2.99 75.85
N ALA A 24 -16.46 -2.39 75.39
CA ALA A 24 -17.55 -1.93 76.25
C ALA A 24 -18.21 -3.07 77.02
N GLU A 25 -18.39 -4.23 76.38
CA GLU A 25 -18.98 -5.42 77.01
C GLU A 25 -18.05 -6.06 78.04
N PHE A 26 -16.74 -6.12 77.76
CA PHE A 26 -15.74 -6.62 78.70
C PHE A 26 -15.62 -5.71 79.93
N LEU A 27 -15.52 -4.39 79.72
CA LEU A 27 -15.43 -3.42 80.81
C LEU A 27 -16.68 -3.46 81.69
N ALA A 28 -17.87 -3.45 81.09
CA ALA A 28 -19.13 -3.57 81.83
C ALA A 28 -19.20 -4.87 82.65
N ALA A 29 -18.76 -6.01 82.09
CA ALA A 29 -18.73 -7.28 82.79
C ALA A 29 -17.73 -7.29 83.97
N MET A 30 -16.55 -6.70 83.80
CA MET A 30 -15.54 -6.58 84.87
C MET A 30 -16.02 -5.67 86.00
N LEU A 31 -16.62 -4.52 85.69
CA LEU A 31 -17.20 -3.61 86.68
C LEU A 31 -18.34 -4.25 87.47
N GLN A 32 -19.20 -5.04 86.81
CA GLN A 32 -20.25 -5.80 87.49
C GLN A 32 -19.68 -6.85 88.45
N ARG A 33 -18.54 -7.48 88.12
CA ARG A 33 -17.90 -8.51 88.97
C ARG A 33 -17.22 -7.96 90.21
N LEU A 34 -16.81 -6.68 90.23
CA LEU A 34 -16.29 -6.04 91.45
C LEU A 34 -17.28 -6.09 92.62
N SER A 35 -18.59 -6.09 92.32
CA SER A 35 -19.66 -6.11 93.32
C SER A 35 -20.24 -7.52 93.53
N SER A 36 -19.60 -8.56 92.97
CA SER A 36 -20.11 -9.93 93.01
C SER A 36 -19.77 -10.63 94.32
N PRO A 37 -20.72 -11.33 94.96
CA PRO A 37 -20.47 -12.17 96.14
C PRO A 37 -19.43 -13.27 95.91
N ALA A 38 -19.17 -13.64 94.65
CA ALA A 38 -18.17 -14.64 94.29
C ALA A 38 -16.72 -14.16 94.49
N TYR A 39 -16.49 -12.85 94.64
CA TYR A 39 -15.18 -12.25 94.85
C TYR A 39 -15.18 -11.34 96.09
N PRO A 40 -15.37 -11.89 97.30
CA PRO A 40 -15.56 -11.09 98.51
C PRO A 40 -14.34 -10.19 98.83
N ALA A 41 -13.14 -10.57 98.41
CA ALA A 41 -11.92 -9.76 98.54
C ALA A 41 -11.96 -8.45 97.74
N LEU A 42 -12.79 -8.35 96.71
CA LEU A 42 -12.93 -7.16 95.86
C LEU A 42 -14.09 -6.25 96.28
N ALA A 43 -14.92 -6.68 97.24
CA ALA A 43 -16.12 -5.95 97.67
C ALA A 43 -15.82 -4.54 98.24
N GLY A 44 -14.59 -4.30 98.69
CA GLY A 44 -14.13 -2.98 99.14
C GLY A 44 -13.88 -1.96 98.02
N LEU A 45 -13.76 -2.39 96.77
CA LEU A 45 -13.53 -1.52 95.60
C LEU A 45 -14.86 -0.95 95.10
N THR A 46 -15.32 0.15 95.71
CA THR A 46 -16.62 0.79 95.44
C THR A 46 -16.56 1.93 94.42
N VAL A 47 -15.39 2.49 94.15
CA VAL A 47 -15.18 3.59 93.18
C VAL A 47 -15.45 3.11 91.74
N ARG A 48 -16.06 3.96 90.91
CA ARG A 48 -16.39 3.67 89.50
C ARG A 48 -15.96 4.78 88.53
N ASP A 49 -15.22 5.75 89.04
CA ASP A 49 -14.73 6.87 88.25
C ASP A 49 -13.61 6.43 87.32
N THR A 50 -13.54 7.01 86.12
CA THR A 50 -12.54 6.64 85.11
C THR A 50 -11.12 7.06 85.51
N ASP A 51 -11.01 7.99 86.45
CA ASP A 51 -9.74 8.54 86.94
C ASP A 51 -9.11 7.67 88.06
N ASP A 52 -9.82 6.65 88.53
CA ASP A 52 -9.31 5.71 89.54
C ASP A 52 -8.36 4.67 88.93
N PRO A 53 -7.16 4.45 89.49
CA PRO A 53 -6.19 3.50 88.94
C PRO A 53 -6.71 2.06 88.80
N ALA A 54 -7.63 1.61 89.66
CA ALA A 54 -8.19 0.27 89.57
C ALA A 54 -9.18 0.15 88.40
N ILE A 55 -9.96 1.21 88.13
CA ILE A 55 -10.87 1.27 86.98
C ILE A 55 -10.09 1.41 85.67
N ALA A 56 -9.03 2.23 85.65
CA ALA A 56 -8.12 2.33 84.51
C ALA A 56 -7.45 0.99 84.17
N LEU A 57 -7.14 0.15 85.17
CA LEU A 57 -6.56 -1.17 84.97
C LEU A 57 -7.57 -2.18 84.40
N LEU A 58 -8.85 -2.08 84.80
CA LEU A 58 -9.93 -2.85 84.18
C LEU A 58 -10.22 -2.39 82.75
N ASP A 59 -10.16 -1.09 82.49
CA ASP A 59 -10.29 -0.51 81.16
C ASP A 59 -9.17 -1.00 80.22
N ALA A 60 -7.92 -0.93 80.68
CA ALA A 60 -6.78 -1.49 79.95
C ALA A 60 -6.92 -3.00 79.71
N ALA A 61 -7.40 -3.77 80.69
CA ALA A 61 -7.67 -5.20 80.53
C ALA A 61 -8.80 -5.48 79.53
N ALA A 62 -9.84 -4.64 79.49
CA ALA A 62 -10.92 -4.73 78.52
C ALA A 62 -10.44 -4.40 77.10
N VAL A 63 -9.55 -3.43 76.92
CA VAL A 63 -8.90 -3.14 75.63
C VAL A 63 -8.07 -4.34 75.17
N MET A 64 -7.26 -4.92 76.06
CA MET A 64 -6.48 -6.12 75.76
C MET A 64 -7.38 -7.30 75.36
N ALA A 65 -8.47 -7.54 76.10
CA ALA A 65 -9.42 -8.59 75.78
C ALA A 65 -10.06 -8.37 74.39
N ASP A 66 -10.43 -7.12 74.08
CA ASP A 66 -11.02 -6.75 72.80
C ASP A 66 -10.06 -7.00 71.63
N ILE A 67 -8.80 -6.55 71.78
CA ILE A 67 -7.74 -6.77 70.79
C ILE A 67 -7.50 -8.28 70.57
N LEU A 68 -7.39 -9.06 71.65
CA LEU A 68 -7.14 -10.50 71.56
C LEU A 68 -8.28 -11.23 70.85
N THR A 69 -9.53 -10.92 71.20
CA THR A 69 -10.68 -11.58 70.56
C THR A 69 -10.88 -11.14 69.11
N PHE A 70 -10.51 -9.90 68.76
CA PHE A 70 -10.48 -9.44 67.37
C PHE A 70 -9.45 -10.20 66.54
N TYR A 71 -8.21 -10.35 67.04
CA TYR A 71 -7.18 -11.12 66.33
C TYR A 71 -7.51 -12.60 66.24
N SER A 72 -8.07 -13.20 67.30
CA SER A 72 -8.51 -14.61 67.26
C SER A 72 -9.58 -14.86 66.20
N GLU A 73 -10.51 -13.92 66.02
CA GLU A 73 -11.50 -14.01 64.94
C GLU A 73 -10.89 -13.92 63.55
N ARG A 74 -9.95 -12.99 63.32
CA ARG A 74 -9.23 -12.90 62.04
C ARG A 74 -8.41 -14.16 61.77
N ILE A 75 -7.73 -14.72 62.78
CA ILE A 75 -7.01 -15.99 62.65
C ILE A 75 -7.98 -17.13 62.32
N ALA A 76 -9.15 -17.18 62.96
CA ALA A 76 -10.16 -18.19 62.67
C ALA A 76 -10.68 -18.09 61.22
N HIS A 77 -10.88 -16.87 60.69
CA HIS A 77 -11.29 -16.65 59.29
C HIS A 77 -10.29 -17.28 58.31
N GLU A 78 -9.00 -17.23 58.61
CA GLU A 78 -7.95 -17.80 57.78
C GLU A 78 -7.88 -19.34 57.79
N GLY A 79 -8.56 -20.00 58.73
CA GLY A 79 -8.55 -21.47 58.86
C GLY A 79 -9.43 -22.23 57.86
N TYR A 80 -10.33 -21.54 57.13
CA TYR A 80 -11.27 -22.18 56.21
C TYR A 80 -11.28 -21.52 54.84
N LEU A 81 -11.37 -22.34 53.78
CA LEU A 81 -11.30 -21.88 52.39
C LEU A 81 -12.29 -20.75 52.08
N ARG A 82 -13.52 -20.83 52.58
CA ARG A 82 -14.58 -19.86 52.27
C ARG A 82 -14.39 -18.50 52.96
N THR A 83 -13.68 -18.46 54.09
CA THR A 83 -13.52 -17.27 54.92
C THR A 83 -12.12 -16.67 54.85
N ALA A 84 -11.12 -17.45 54.44
CA ALA A 84 -9.73 -17.01 54.35
C ALA A 84 -9.57 -15.89 53.32
N THR A 85 -8.91 -14.82 53.71
CA THR A 85 -8.67 -13.63 52.90
C THR A 85 -7.21 -13.48 52.52
N GLU A 86 -6.31 -13.94 53.38
CA GLU A 86 -4.87 -13.90 53.15
C GLU A 86 -4.45 -14.95 52.13
N GLU A 87 -3.62 -14.53 51.18
CA GLU A 87 -3.14 -15.40 50.12
C GLU A 87 -2.34 -16.59 50.68
N ARG A 88 -1.53 -16.35 51.71
CA ARG A 88 -0.74 -17.39 52.38
C ARG A 88 -1.63 -18.52 52.92
N SER A 89 -2.72 -18.18 53.59
CA SER A 89 -3.65 -19.16 54.17
C SER A 89 -4.29 -20.01 53.08
N LEU A 90 -4.78 -19.37 52.01
CA LEU A 90 -5.38 -20.05 50.87
C LEU A 90 -4.38 -20.99 50.17
N ARG A 91 -3.13 -20.58 49.99
CA ARG A 91 -2.06 -21.43 49.46
C ARG A 91 -1.81 -22.65 50.35
N LEU A 92 -1.81 -22.48 51.68
CA LEU A 92 -1.63 -23.59 52.63
C LEU A 92 -2.82 -24.55 52.62
N LEU A 93 -4.05 -24.03 52.55
CA LEU A 93 -5.27 -24.84 52.44
C LEU A 93 -5.33 -25.60 51.12
N GLY A 94 -4.98 -24.95 49.99
CA GLY A 94 -4.91 -25.59 48.69
C GLY A 94 -3.94 -26.76 48.63
N ARG A 95 -2.80 -26.65 49.32
CA ARG A 95 -1.82 -27.74 49.41
C ARG A 95 -2.34 -29.02 50.03
N LEU A 96 -3.28 -28.93 50.97
CA LEU A 96 -3.88 -30.12 51.58
C LEU A 96 -4.57 -31.01 50.53
N VAL A 97 -4.97 -30.43 49.40
CA VAL A 97 -5.62 -31.11 48.28
C VAL A 97 -4.76 -31.12 47.01
N GLY A 98 -3.47 -30.85 47.12
CA GLY A 98 -2.53 -30.85 45.98
C GLY A 98 -2.70 -29.66 45.02
N HIS A 99 -3.49 -28.64 45.36
CA HIS A 99 -3.67 -27.46 44.51
C HIS A 99 -2.46 -26.51 44.59
N LEU A 100 -1.94 -26.14 43.43
CA LEU A 100 -0.97 -25.06 43.26
C LEU A 100 -1.68 -23.86 42.61
N PRO A 101 -1.53 -22.62 43.15
CA PRO A 101 -2.08 -21.43 42.52
C PRO A 101 -1.52 -21.28 41.10
N ARG A 102 -2.38 -20.86 40.18
CA ARG A 102 -1.94 -20.65 38.79
C ARG A 102 -0.96 -19.48 38.73
N PRO A 103 0.16 -19.63 38.02
CA PRO A 103 1.09 -18.53 37.81
C PRO A 103 0.47 -17.46 36.91
N GLY A 104 1.00 -16.25 36.97
CA GLY A 104 0.70 -15.24 35.96
C GLY A 104 1.43 -15.55 34.66
N ILE A 105 0.81 -15.21 33.53
CA ILE A 105 1.33 -15.44 32.18
C ILE A 105 1.90 -14.13 31.63
N ALA A 106 3.01 -14.22 30.89
CA ALA A 106 3.54 -13.10 30.13
C ALA A 106 2.72 -12.85 28.84
N ALA A 107 2.53 -11.58 28.51
CA ALA A 107 1.95 -11.20 27.23
C ALA A 107 2.89 -11.57 26.07
N GLU A 108 2.30 -11.85 24.91
CA GLU A 108 3.01 -12.23 23.69
C GLU A 108 2.66 -11.27 22.54
N THR A 109 3.64 -11.00 21.68
CA THR A 109 3.50 -10.21 20.45
C THR A 109 4.56 -10.62 19.43
N VAL A 110 4.67 -9.90 18.32
CA VAL A 110 5.85 -9.92 17.45
C VAL A 110 6.55 -8.57 17.47
N LEU A 111 7.88 -8.58 17.38
CA LEU A 111 8.70 -7.39 17.18
C LEU A 111 9.16 -7.33 15.73
N ALA A 112 9.02 -6.15 15.13
CA ALA A 112 9.58 -5.82 13.82
C ALA A 112 10.79 -4.91 14.01
N TYR A 113 11.95 -5.35 13.53
CA TYR A 113 13.20 -4.59 13.63
C TYR A 113 13.51 -3.84 12.34
N THR A 114 14.05 -2.62 12.49
CA THR A 114 14.57 -1.81 11.38
C THR A 114 16.09 -1.80 11.44
N LEU A 115 16.73 -2.12 10.32
CA LEU A 115 18.18 -2.12 10.16
C LEU A 115 18.65 -0.98 9.24
N ASP A 116 19.74 -0.32 9.59
CA ASP A 116 20.39 0.67 8.71
C ASP A 116 21.20 -0.05 7.62
N ARG A 117 21.36 0.62 6.47
CA ARG A 117 22.25 0.14 5.40
C ARG A 117 23.71 0.24 5.81
N ASP A 118 24.52 -0.78 5.47
CA ASP A 118 25.98 -0.66 5.56
C ASP A 118 26.50 0.22 4.41
N ALA A 119 26.86 1.46 4.74
CA ALA A 119 27.37 2.44 3.79
C ALA A 119 28.72 2.06 3.15
N ARG A 120 29.43 1.04 3.64
CA ARG A 120 30.77 0.67 3.14
C ARG A 120 30.75 -0.36 2.01
N THR A 121 29.83 -1.31 2.09
CA THR A 121 29.78 -2.47 1.17
C THR A 121 28.58 -2.42 0.23
N ASP A 122 27.54 -1.63 0.55
CA ASP A 122 26.22 -1.63 -0.11
C ASP A 122 25.60 -3.04 -0.24
N ALA A 123 26.15 -4.02 0.51
CA ALA A 123 25.72 -5.40 0.51
C ALA A 123 24.55 -5.58 1.47
N ASP A 124 23.56 -6.37 1.06
CA ASP A 124 22.40 -6.71 1.89
C ASP A 124 22.68 -7.91 2.79
N SER A 125 23.71 -7.81 3.63
CA SER A 125 24.16 -8.91 4.48
C SER A 125 23.16 -9.23 5.60
N ALA A 126 22.98 -10.52 5.88
CA ALA A 126 22.17 -10.98 7.01
C ALA A 126 22.89 -10.70 8.35
N VAL A 127 22.16 -10.12 9.30
CA VAL A 127 22.57 -9.96 10.70
C VAL A 127 21.66 -10.79 11.58
N THR A 128 22.25 -11.56 12.49
CA THR A 128 21.47 -12.28 13.49
C THR A 128 21.14 -11.37 14.66
N ILE A 129 19.84 -11.11 14.86
CA ILE A 129 19.30 -10.61 16.12
C ILE A 129 19.11 -11.84 17.02
N PRO A 130 19.88 -11.97 18.12
CA PRO A 130 19.85 -13.19 18.92
C PRO A 130 18.53 -13.31 19.67
N ARG A 131 18.15 -14.55 19.97
CA ARG A 131 17.15 -14.89 20.99
C ARG A 131 17.53 -14.19 22.30
N GLY A 132 16.53 -13.60 22.96
CA GLY A 132 16.73 -12.81 24.18
C GLY A 132 17.15 -11.37 23.93
N ALA A 133 17.19 -10.89 22.68
CA ALA A 133 17.34 -9.47 22.39
C ALA A 133 16.16 -8.69 23.00
N ARG A 134 16.48 -7.58 23.69
CA ARG A 134 15.53 -6.84 24.51
C ARG A 134 15.02 -5.56 23.85
N ALA A 135 13.73 -5.34 23.98
CA ALA A 135 13.06 -4.07 23.72
C ALA A 135 12.18 -3.68 24.93
N GLN A 136 11.70 -2.45 24.98
CA GLN A 136 10.87 -1.96 26.07
C GLN A 136 9.75 -1.05 25.56
N SER A 137 8.58 -1.12 26.22
CA SER A 137 7.47 -0.22 25.94
C SER A 137 7.73 1.19 26.44
N VAL A 138 7.20 2.17 25.70
CA VAL A 138 7.04 3.54 26.20
C VAL A 138 5.74 3.58 27.01
N PRO A 139 5.77 3.89 28.32
CA PRO A 139 4.58 3.92 29.16
C PRO A 139 3.71 5.14 28.88
N GLU A 140 2.41 5.04 29.17
CA GLU A 140 1.54 6.21 29.31
C GLU A 140 1.65 6.85 30.71
N GLN A 141 0.91 7.95 30.94
CA GLN A 141 0.93 8.65 32.22
C GLN A 141 0.44 7.73 33.35
N GLY A 142 1.33 7.38 34.27
CA GLY A 142 1.03 6.49 35.40
C GLY A 142 1.38 5.01 35.17
N GLU A 143 1.88 4.64 34.00
CA GLU A 143 2.35 3.28 33.70
C GLU A 143 3.86 3.12 33.87
N GLN A 144 4.31 1.87 34.01
CA GLN A 144 5.73 1.53 34.04
C GLN A 144 6.18 0.95 32.69
N PRO A 145 7.42 1.25 32.23
CA PRO A 145 7.99 0.64 31.03
C PRO A 145 8.12 -0.90 31.15
N GLN A 146 7.58 -1.65 30.19
CA GLN A 146 7.54 -3.12 30.22
C GLN A 146 8.56 -3.73 29.26
N PRO A 147 9.48 -4.61 29.73
CA PRO A 147 10.52 -5.21 28.90
C PRO A 147 10.01 -6.43 28.12
N PHE A 148 10.46 -6.59 26.87
CA PHE A 148 10.17 -7.73 26.01
C PHE A 148 11.45 -8.36 25.50
N GLU A 149 11.43 -9.68 25.31
CA GLU A 149 12.55 -10.44 24.73
C GLU A 149 12.10 -11.27 23.54
N THR A 150 12.96 -11.33 22.52
CA THR A 150 12.79 -12.20 21.35
C THR A 150 12.85 -13.67 21.74
N ALA A 151 11.95 -14.48 21.19
CA ALA A 151 11.81 -15.90 21.52
C ALA A 151 12.80 -16.81 20.77
N GLU A 152 13.30 -16.36 19.62
CA GLU A 152 14.18 -17.10 18.71
C GLU A 152 15.19 -16.17 18.03
N ASP A 153 16.24 -16.75 17.43
CA ASP A 153 17.20 -16.01 16.62
C ASP A 153 16.53 -15.55 15.31
N LEU A 154 16.69 -14.28 14.97
CA LEU A 154 16.15 -13.69 13.74
C LEU A 154 17.31 -13.30 12.81
N PRO A 155 17.50 -14.00 11.68
CA PRO A 155 18.32 -13.49 10.60
C PRO A 155 17.57 -12.33 9.93
N ALA A 156 18.03 -11.11 10.18
CA ALA A 156 17.47 -9.86 9.70
C ALA A 156 18.32 -9.27 8.57
N ARG A 157 17.69 -8.52 7.67
CA ARG A 157 18.35 -7.82 6.54
C ARG A 157 17.77 -6.42 6.41
N TRP A 158 18.55 -5.44 5.97
CA TRP A 158 18.02 -4.09 5.78
C TRP A 158 16.97 -4.06 4.67
N SER A 159 17.09 -4.90 3.64
CA SER A 159 16.11 -4.98 2.56
C SER A 159 14.73 -5.51 3.03
N PHE A 160 14.69 -6.17 4.18
CA PHE A 160 13.48 -6.75 4.79
C PHE A 160 12.75 -5.79 5.74
N ASN A 161 13.28 -4.56 5.90
CA ASN A 161 12.61 -3.51 6.67
C ASN A 161 11.24 -3.16 6.06
N ASP A 162 11.16 -3.14 4.73
CA ASP A 162 9.96 -2.78 3.98
C ASP A 162 10.02 -3.40 2.58
N LEU A 163 9.48 -4.61 2.43
CA LEU A 163 9.36 -5.24 1.12
C LEU A 163 8.25 -4.51 0.36
N ARG A 164 8.63 -3.78 -0.69
CA ARG A 164 7.66 -3.03 -1.49
C ARG A 164 6.92 -4.00 -2.40
N VAL A 165 5.59 -3.87 -2.43
CA VAL A 165 4.76 -4.55 -3.43
C VAL A 165 5.00 -3.95 -4.81
N LEU A 166 4.78 -4.75 -5.86
CA LEU A 166 4.91 -4.28 -7.24
C LEU A 166 3.81 -3.25 -7.55
N LEU A 167 4.21 -1.98 -7.68
CA LEU A 167 3.29 -0.86 -7.94
C LEU A 167 3.09 -0.61 -9.43
N ARG A 168 4.12 -0.88 -10.25
CA ARG A 168 4.10 -0.53 -11.67
C ARG A 168 4.81 -1.59 -12.51
N ARG A 169 4.44 -1.70 -13.79
CA ARG A 169 5.03 -2.64 -14.76
C ARG A 169 5.39 -1.95 -16.08
N PRO A 170 6.40 -2.42 -16.83
CA PRO A 170 6.69 -1.90 -18.16
C PRO A 170 5.49 -2.04 -19.10
N VAL A 171 5.26 -1.02 -19.94
CA VAL A 171 4.25 -1.05 -21.00
C VAL A 171 4.94 -1.43 -22.31
N PRO A 172 4.53 -2.51 -23.00
CA PRO A 172 5.03 -2.80 -24.34
C PRO A 172 4.60 -1.68 -25.30
N MET A 173 5.58 -0.93 -25.81
CA MET A 173 5.37 0.10 -26.82
C MET A 173 5.87 -0.40 -28.17
N THR A 174 4.95 -0.80 -29.05
CA THR A 174 5.20 -1.06 -30.48
C THR A 174 4.76 0.13 -31.34
N PRO A 175 5.23 0.25 -32.60
CA PRO A 175 4.76 1.28 -33.54
C PRO A 175 3.23 1.31 -33.70
N GLU A 176 2.57 0.16 -33.73
CA GLU A 176 1.10 0.05 -33.81
C GLU A 176 0.44 0.56 -32.52
N SER A 177 0.96 0.17 -31.36
CA SER A 177 0.41 0.55 -30.06
C SER A 177 0.56 2.06 -29.79
N VAL A 178 1.70 2.66 -30.16
CA VAL A 178 1.96 4.10 -30.01
C VAL A 178 1.10 4.90 -30.96
N ARG A 179 0.94 4.44 -32.22
CA ARG A 179 -0.02 5.05 -33.14
C ARG A 179 -1.43 4.98 -32.58
N ALA A 180 -1.81 3.87 -31.93
CA ALA A 180 -3.13 3.67 -31.35
C ALA A 180 -3.35 4.38 -30.00
N ALA A 181 -2.29 4.81 -29.31
CA ALA A 181 -2.36 5.37 -27.97
C ALA A 181 -3.00 6.77 -27.95
N GLU A 182 -3.95 6.98 -27.03
CA GLU A 182 -4.56 8.31 -26.80
C GLU A 182 -3.70 9.22 -25.93
N ALA A 183 -2.87 8.61 -25.09
CA ALA A 183 -1.92 9.30 -24.24
C ALA A 183 -0.71 8.40 -23.99
N VAL A 184 0.43 9.03 -23.71
CA VAL A 184 1.64 8.36 -23.24
C VAL A 184 2.01 8.95 -21.90
N HIS A 185 2.35 8.08 -20.96
CA HIS A 185 2.78 8.49 -19.62
C HIS A 185 4.30 8.61 -19.62
N LEU A 186 4.83 9.70 -19.09
CA LEU A 186 6.26 9.97 -18.95
C LEU A 186 6.66 9.94 -17.48
N GLU A 187 7.82 9.38 -17.19
CA GLU A 187 8.35 9.34 -15.83
C GLU A 187 8.73 10.75 -15.35
N GLY A 188 8.30 11.10 -14.14
CA GLY A 188 8.57 12.38 -13.50
C GLY A 188 7.58 13.49 -13.86
N THR A 189 7.54 14.51 -13.00
CA THR A 189 6.75 15.73 -13.22
C THR A 189 7.54 16.86 -13.90
N GLY A 190 8.84 16.65 -14.14
CA GLY A 190 9.78 17.65 -14.68
C GLY A 190 10.02 17.56 -16.19
N SER A 191 9.17 16.86 -16.95
CA SER A 191 9.37 16.59 -18.37
C SER A 191 9.37 17.85 -19.26
N ALA A 192 8.81 18.96 -18.77
CA ALA A 192 8.67 20.24 -19.46
C ALA A 192 8.02 20.16 -20.86
N VAL A 193 7.26 19.09 -21.13
CA VAL A 193 6.50 18.90 -22.38
C VAL A 193 5.30 19.85 -22.38
N LYS A 194 4.97 20.42 -23.54
CA LYS A 194 3.88 21.37 -23.73
C LYS A 194 2.94 20.93 -24.87
N PRO A 195 1.68 21.38 -24.86
CA PRO A 195 0.82 21.29 -26.04
C PRO A 195 1.52 21.81 -27.29
N ALA A 196 1.29 21.14 -28.42
CA ALA A 196 1.94 21.32 -29.72
C ALA A 196 3.41 20.87 -29.85
N ASP A 197 4.07 20.43 -28.77
CA ASP A 197 5.39 19.78 -28.89
C ASP A 197 5.29 18.53 -29.79
N ARG A 198 6.44 18.14 -30.38
CA ARG A 198 6.55 16.90 -31.16
C ARG A 198 7.27 15.84 -30.34
N LEU A 199 6.64 14.69 -30.19
CA LEU A 199 7.25 13.49 -29.61
C LEU A 199 7.71 12.57 -30.74
N LEU A 200 9.01 12.28 -30.76
CA LEU A 200 9.62 11.32 -31.66
C LEU A 200 9.85 10.00 -30.91
N PHE A 201 9.13 8.97 -31.32
CA PHE A 201 9.31 7.59 -30.87
C PHE A 201 10.25 6.89 -31.85
N VAL A 202 11.35 6.35 -31.35
CA VAL A 202 12.40 5.69 -32.13
C VAL A 202 12.38 4.21 -31.79
N PHE A 203 12.03 3.36 -32.75
CA PHE A 203 12.03 1.89 -32.63
C PHE A 203 13.21 1.24 -33.39
N GLY A 204 14.05 2.07 -34.00
CA GLY A 204 15.27 1.70 -34.71
C GLY A 204 15.82 2.87 -35.52
N ASP A 205 16.94 2.66 -36.21
CA ASP A 205 17.67 3.72 -36.93
C ASP A 205 17.32 3.80 -38.43
N GLU A 206 16.64 2.79 -38.99
CA GLU A 206 16.27 2.81 -40.41
C GLU A 206 15.04 3.70 -40.67
N PRO A 207 14.95 4.38 -41.83
CA PRO A 207 13.78 5.18 -42.18
C PRO A 207 12.48 4.37 -42.13
N GLY A 208 11.49 4.88 -41.39
CA GLY A 208 10.19 4.22 -41.20
C GLY A 208 10.06 3.42 -39.90
N GLN A 209 11.14 3.34 -39.09
CA GLN A 209 11.11 2.80 -37.73
C GLN A 209 10.92 3.90 -36.66
N GLN A 210 10.53 5.11 -37.07
CA GLN A 210 10.27 6.23 -36.18
C GLN A 210 8.85 6.75 -36.37
N GLU A 211 8.22 7.17 -35.28
CA GLU A 211 6.88 7.75 -35.28
C GLU A 211 6.93 9.14 -34.65
N LEU A 212 6.44 10.15 -35.36
CA LEU A 212 6.33 11.51 -34.85
C LEU A 212 4.87 11.82 -34.51
N LEU A 213 4.59 12.08 -33.24
CA LEU A 213 3.26 12.44 -32.77
C LEU A 213 3.23 13.83 -32.15
N VAL A 214 2.06 14.46 -32.23
CA VAL A 214 1.82 15.80 -31.69
C VAL A 214 1.22 15.69 -30.30
N VAL A 215 1.73 16.50 -29.39
CA VAL A 215 1.14 16.66 -28.05
C VAL A 215 -0.10 17.53 -28.13
N ARG A 216 -1.25 16.99 -27.72
CA ARG A 216 -2.53 17.71 -27.62
C ARG A 216 -2.65 18.45 -26.29
N ASP A 217 -2.45 17.74 -25.19
CA ASP A 217 -2.56 18.24 -23.83
C ASP A 217 -1.54 17.55 -22.92
N VAL A 218 -1.28 18.15 -21.76
CA VAL A 218 -0.33 17.64 -20.78
C VAL A 218 -0.95 17.79 -19.39
N THR A 219 -1.05 16.69 -18.66
CA THR A 219 -1.52 16.65 -17.28
C THR A 219 -0.43 16.08 -16.39
N VAL A 220 -0.05 16.80 -15.34
CA VAL A 220 0.94 16.33 -14.37
C VAL A 220 0.20 15.65 -13.21
N ASP A 221 0.59 14.42 -12.88
CA ASP A 221 0.16 13.72 -11.67
C ASP A 221 1.31 13.71 -10.65
N PRO A 222 1.28 14.60 -9.63
CA PRO A 222 2.32 14.67 -8.61
C PRO A 222 2.32 13.47 -7.65
N ARG A 223 1.20 12.74 -7.54
CA ARG A 223 1.09 11.60 -6.62
C ARG A 223 1.80 10.38 -7.20
N GLU A 224 1.59 10.13 -8.48
CA GLU A 224 2.23 9.04 -9.22
C GLU A 224 3.63 9.42 -9.76
N ASN A 225 4.04 10.68 -9.59
CA ASN A 225 5.26 11.26 -10.15
C ASN A 225 5.36 11.04 -11.67
N VAL A 226 4.29 11.37 -12.40
CA VAL A 226 4.14 11.09 -13.84
C VAL A 226 3.63 12.33 -14.57
N THR A 227 4.05 12.51 -15.81
CA THR A 227 3.42 13.43 -16.76
C THR A 227 2.61 12.63 -17.79
N VAL A 228 1.29 12.81 -17.82
CA VAL A 228 0.40 12.23 -18.84
C VAL A 228 0.37 13.19 -20.03
N VAL A 229 0.80 12.71 -21.19
CA VAL A 229 0.84 13.48 -22.43
C VAL A 229 -0.24 12.95 -23.37
N GLY A 230 -1.31 13.73 -23.56
CA GLY A 230 -2.34 13.42 -24.54
C GLY A 230 -1.80 13.57 -25.96
N LEU A 231 -2.00 12.56 -26.80
CA LEU A 231 -1.56 12.54 -28.19
C LEU A 231 -2.71 12.97 -29.12
N GLU A 232 -2.40 13.66 -30.21
CA GLU A 232 -3.40 14.21 -31.12
C GLU A 232 -4.03 13.11 -32.02
N ARG A 233 -5.38 12.96 -31.96
CA ARG A 233 -6.26 12.20 -32.88
C ARG A 233 -7.66 12.84 -32.91
N PRO A 234 -8.51 12.59 -33.95
CA PRO A 234 -9.90 13.03 -33.93
C PRO A 234 -10.58 12.53 -32.64
N PRO A 235 -11.51 13.31 -32.07
CA PRO A 235 -11.83 13.22 -30.65
C PRO A 235 -12.34 11.84 -30.25
N ALA A 236 -11.90 11.40 -29.06
CA ALA A 236 -12.41 10.21 -28.39
C ALA A 236 -13.91 10.38 -28.10
N PRO A 237 -14.68 9.27 -28.11
CA PRO A 237 -16.12 9.35 -28.02
C PRO A 237 -16.61 9.73 -26.61
N ASP A 238 -17.25 10.89 -26.52
CA ASP A 238 -18.28 11.20 -25.52
C ASP A 238 -19.42 10.18 -25.70
N LEU A 239 -19.76 9.32 -24.74
CA LEU A 239 -20.86 8.34 -24.94
C LEU A 239 -22.21 9.01 -25.30
N PRO A 240 -22.60 10.13 -24.65
CA PRO A 240 -23.67 11.02 -25.16
C PRO A 240 -23.43 11.51 -26.60
N GLY A 241 -22.20 11.82 -26.95
CA GLY A 241 -21.74 12.19 -28.29
C GLY A 241 -21.83 11.04 -29.30
N GLU A 242 -21.51 9.79 -28.93
CA GLU A 242 -21.68 8.59 -29.74
C GLU A 242 -23.16 8.32 -30.00
N LEU A 243 -24.02 8.50 -28.99
CA LEU A 243 -25.45 8.36 -29.17
C LEU A 243 -25.99 9.46 -30.09
N ARG A 244 -25.52 10.71 -29.95
CA ARG A 244 -25.86 11.82 -30.86
C ARG A 244 -25.36 11.57 -32.29
N ALA A 245 -24.16 11.01 -32.45
CA ALA A 245 -23.60 10.62 -33.74
C ALA A 245 -24.39 9.45 -34.36
N LEU A 246 -24.80 8.46 -33.56
CA LEU A 246 -25.64 7.34 -33.99
C LEU A 246 -27.03 7.83 -34.43
N ILE A 247 -27.60 8.82 -33.73
CA ILE A 247 -28.86 9.49 -34.10
C ILE A 247 -28.69 10.26 -35.42
N ALA A 248 -27.56 10.95 -35.61
CA ALA A 248 -27.24 11.64 -36.86
C ALA A 248 -27.05 10.65 -38.03
N GLU A 249 -26.33 9.55 -37.83
CA GLU A 249 -26.13 8.48 -38.82
C GLU A 249 -27.46 7.79 -39.20
N ALA A 250 -28.37 7.63 -38.22
CA ALA A 250 -29.73 7.14 -38.48
C ALA A 250 -30.56 8.11 -39.34
N ARG A 251 -30.29 9.43 -39.24
CA ARG A 251 -30.92 10.47 -40.07
C ARG A 251 -30.30 10.57 -41.46
N GLU A 252 -28.98 10.39 -41.59
CA GLU A 252 -28.22 10.52 -42.85
C GLU A 252 -28.30 9.31 -43.79
N ASN A 253 -28.69 8.11 -43.31
CA ASN A 253 -28.96 6.93 -44.16
C ASN A 253 -30.16 7.09 -45.14
N GLY A 254 -30.59 8.33 -45.42
CA GLY A 254 -30.76 8.82 -46.79
C GLY A 254 -32.02 8.45 -47.56
N ARG A 255 -32.72 7.35 -47.26
CA ARG A 255 -33.99 7.01 -47.96
C ARG A 255 -35.12 6.45 -47.09
N MET A 256 -34.83 5.90 -45.90
CA MET A 256 -35.86 5.31 -45.02
C MET A 256 -36.40 6.28 -43.96
N TYR A 257 -35.55 7.10 -43.34
CA TYR A 257 -35.94 8.05 -42.28
C TYR A 257 -36.97 9.09 -42.75
N ALA A 258 -36.74 9.70 -43.92
CA ALA A 258 -37.61 10.72 -44.50
C ALA A 258 -38.98 10.19 -44.98
N ARG A 259 -39.15 8.87 -45.16
CA ARG A 259 -40.37 8.24 -45.70
C ARG A 259 -41.14 7.38 -44.68
N SER A 260 -40.52 6.97 -43.57
CA SER A 260 -41.16 6.18 -42.53
C SER A 260 -41.57 7.03 -41.33
N LYS A 261 -42.87 7.01 -40.97
CA LYS A 261 -43.35 7.61 -39.71
C LYS A 261 -42.86 6.85 -38.47
N ILE A 262 -42.64 5.53 -38.59
CA ILE A 262 -42.23 4.65 -37.48
C ILE A 262 -40.81 5.01 -37.01
N ILE A 263 -39.87 5.20 -37.94
CA ILE A 263 -38.49 5.53 -37.60
C ILE A 263 -38.39 6.96 -37.04
N ARG A 264 -39.12 7.92 -37.64
CA ARG A 264 -39.15 9.30 -37.16
C ARG A 264 -39.71 9.41 -35.75
N GLY A 265 -40.84 8.76 -35.48
CA GLY A 265 -41.44 8.71 -34.15
C GLY A 265 -40.46 8.17 -33.11
N TYR A 266 -39.85 7.01 -33.37
CA TYR A 266 -38.89 6.42 -32.42
C TYR A 266 -37.63 7.27 -32.20
N VAL A 267 -37.09 7.90 -33.24
CA VAL A 267 -35.90 8.76 -33.07
C VAL A 267 -36.22 10.00 -32.22
N THR A 268 -37.35 10.66 -32.46
CA THR A 268 -37.73 11.89 -31.75
C THR A 268 -38.29 11.62 -30.36
N GLU A 269 -39.06 10.55 -30.17
CA GLU A 269 -39.77 10.28 -28.92
C GLU A 269 -38.97 9.39 -27.94
N ALA A 270 -37.95 8.64 -28.42
CA ALA A 270 -37.19 7.71 -27.57
C ALA A 270 -35.66 7.92 -27.60
N LEU A 271 -35.05 8.11 -28.78
CA LEU A 271 -33.59 8.22 -28.88
C LEU A 271 -33.05 9.61 -28.53
N GLU A 272 -33.71 10.68 -28.97
CA GLU A 272 -33.32 12.06 -28.65
C GLU A 272 -33.40 12.36 -27.14
N PRO A 273 -34.47 11.98 -26.42
CA PRO A 273 -34.52 12.10 -24.97
C PRO A 273 -33.43 11.28 -24.26
N ALA A 274 -33.13 10.07 -24.75
CA ALA A 274 -32.07 9.23 -24.18
C ALA A 274 -30.68 9.86 -24.30
N ALA A 275 -30.44 10.70 -25.31
CA ALA A 275 -29.19 11.43 -25.48
C ALA A 275 -29.08 12.70 -24.60
N ALA A 276 -30.19 13.13 -24.00
CA ALA A 276 -30.26 14.27 -23.10
C ALA A 276 -30.46 13.86 -21.62
N ASP A 277 -30.48 12.56 -21.32
CA ASP A 277 -30.60 12.01 -19.97
C ASP A 277 -29.27 12.10 -19.23
N ASP A 278 -29.27 12.66 -18.02
CA ASP A 278 -28.09 12.73 -17.14
C ASP A 278 -27.56 11.33 -16.77
N ASP A 279 -28.42 10.30 -16.80
CA ASP A 279 -28.06 8.89 -16.66
C ASP A 279 -28.26 8.16 -18.00
N LEU A 280 -27.19 8.15 -18.81
CA LEU A 280 -27.21 7.56 -20.14
C LEU A 280 -27.57 6.06 -20.15
N HIS A 281 -27.22 5.31 -19.09
CA HIS A 281 -27.59 3.90 -19.00
C HIS A 281 -29.11 3.73 -18.91
N ARG A 282 -29.76 4.57 -18.10
CA ARG A 282 -31.23 4.62 -17.95
C ARG A 282 -31.89 5.04 -19.26
N GLY A 283 -31.43 6.14 -19.87
CA GLY A 283 -31.94 6.63 -21.15
C GLY A 283 -31.86 5.58 -22.25
N LEU A 284 -30.71 4.93 -22.42
CA LEU A 284 -30.52 3.86 -23.42
C LEU A 284 -31.36 2.60 -23.12
N THR A 285 -31.61 2.30 -21.85
CA THR A 285 -32.47 1.18 -21.45
C THR A 285 -33.93 1.43 -21.82
N ALA A 286 -34.41 2.66 -21.62
CA ALA A 286 -35.75 3.09 -22.04
C ALA A 286 -35.89 3.04 -23.57
N ALA A 287 -34.94 3.63 -24.31
CA ALA A 287 -34.96 3.61 -25.77
C ALA A 287 -34.99 2.17 -26.33
N LEU A 288 -34.15 1.27 -25.82
CA LEU A 288 -34.14 -0.15 -26.25
C LEU A 288 -35.46 -0.89 -25.99
N ARG A 289 -36.27 -0.45 -25.02
CA ARG A 289 -37.58 -1.04 -24.72
C ARG A 289 -38.65 -0.58 -25.70
N GLU A 290 -38.60 0.69 -26.11
CA GLU A 290 -39.55 1.34 -27.01
C GLU A 290 -39.27 1.09 -28.50
N LEU A 291 -38.32 0.20 -28.82
CA LEU A 291 -38.02 -0.19 -30.21
C LEU A 291 -39.31 -0.68 -30.91
N PRO A 292 -39.76 -0.06 -32.02
CA PRO A 292 -41.07 -0.34 -32.63
C PRO A 292 -41.04 -1.58 -33.52
N LEU A 293 -40.56 -2.71 -32.97
CA LEU A 293 -40.33 -3.95 -33.71
C LEU A 293 -41.62 -4.54 -34.27
N ASP A 294 -42.71 -4.49 -33.50
CA ASP A 294 -44.01 -5.02 -33.92
C ASP A 294 -44.68 -4.16 -35.00
N ALA A 295 -44.60 -2.83 -34.88
CA ALA A 295 -45.08 -1.91 -35.92
C ALA A 295 -44.25 -2.01 -37.22
N ALA A 296 -42.97 -2.41 -37.12
CA ALA A 296 -42.09 -2.60 -38.26
C ALA A 296 -42.23 -3.97 -38.96
N ARG A 297 -42.86 -4.98 -38.33
CA ARG A 297 -42.97 -6.35 -38.89
C ARG A 297 -43.49 -6.44 -40.34
N PRO A 298 -44.49 -5.65 -40.79
CA PRO A 298 -44.97 -5.69 -42.17
C PRO A 298 -43.98 -5.13 -43.20
N TYR A 299 -42.89 -4.50 -42.75
CA TYR A 299 -41.91 -3.79 -43.58
C TYR A 299 -40.52 -4.40 -43.35
N PRO A 300 -40.15 -5.46 -44.09
CA PRO A 300 -38.92 -6.24 -43.85
C PRO A 300 -37.67 -5.37 -43.74
N GLY A 301 -37.47 -4.42 -44.66
CA GLY A 301 -36.29 -3.54 -44.64
C GLY A 301 -36.20 -2.62 -43.41
N ILE A 302 -37.32 -2.25 -42.79
CA ILE A 302 -37.33 -1.43 -41.57
C ILE A 302 -37.10 -2.33 -40.34
N HIS A 303 -37.74 -3.49 -40.32
CA HIS A 303 -37.57 -4.46 -39.23
C HIS A 303 -36.13 -4.99 -39.16
N ASP A 304 -35.52 -5.32 -40.30
CA ASP A 304 -34.14 -5.80 -40.40
C ASP A 304 -33.14 -4.70 -39.99
N TRP A 305 -33.40 -3.46 -40.35
CA TRP A 305 -32.57 -2.33 -39.93
C TRP A 305 -32.65 -2.08 -38.41
N LEU A 306 -33.85 -2.11 -37.82
CA LEU A 306 -34.01 -1.95 -36.37
C LEU A 306 -33.35 -3.09 -35.58
N THR A 307 -33.50 -4.34 -36.05
CA THR A 307 -33.00 -5.53 -35.33
C THR A 307 -31.52 -5.82 -35.60
N GLY A 308 -31.06 -5.64 -36.83
CA GLY A 308 -29.70 -5.97 -37.27
C GLY A 308 -28.70 -4.83 -37.18
N TRP A 309 -29.12 -3.56 -37.29
CA TRP A 309 -28.20 -2.41 -37.31
C TRP A 309 -28.29 -1.54 -36.05
N LEU A 310 -29.49 -1.16 -35.61
CA LEU A 310 -29.67 -0.20 -34.50
C LEU A 310 -29.62 -0.86 -33.11
N ARG A 311 -30.36 -1.96 -32.92
CA ARG A 311 -30.46 -2.65 -31.61
C ARG A 311 -29.13 -3.16 -31.07
N PRO A 312 -28.21 -3.76 -31.86
CA PRO A 312 -26.92 -4.20 -31.36
C PRO A 312 -26.03 -3.03 -30.89
N ARG A 313 -26.03 -1.92 -31.64
CA ARG A 313 -25.25 -0.71 -31.30
C ARG A 313 -25.75 -0.04 -30.02
N LEU A 314 -27.07 0.10 -29.86
CA LEU A 314 -27.67 0.62 -28.62
C LEU A 314 -27.38 -0.28 -27.42
N ARG A 315 -27.37 -1.62 -27.60
CA ARG A 315 -26.99 -2.56 -26.53
C ARG A 315 -25.52 -2.43 -26.12
N ALA A 316 -24.62 -2.26 -27.09
CA ALA A 316 -23.19 -2.07 -26.83
C ALA A 316 -22.92 -0.73 -26.10
N LEU A 317 -23.59 0.35 -26.52
CA LEU A 317 -23.57 1.64 -25.82
C LEU A 317 -24.08 1.52 -24.38
N ARG A 318 -25.23 0.86 -24.18
CA ARG A 318 -25.81 0.66 -22.84
C ARG A 318 -24.89 -0.13 -21.92
N HIS A 319 -24.22 -1.17 -22.42
CA HIS A 319 -23.30 -2.01 -21.64
C HIS A 319 -22.09 -1.21 -21.16
N ARG A 320 -21.53 -0.37 -22.05
CA ARG A 320 -20.43 0.55 -21.69
C ARG A 320 -20.88 1.62 -20.69
N ALA A 321 -22.07 2.20 -20.89
CA ALA A 321 -22.67 3.13 -19.93
C ALA A 321 -22.90 2.48 -18.55
N GLN A 322 -23.34 1.21 -18.50
CA GLN A 322 -23.54 0.44 -17.27
C GLN A 322 -22.25 0.22 -16.48
N GLN A 323 -21.15 -0.04 -17.18
CA GLN A 323 -19.83 -0.23 -16.56
C GLN A 323 -19.31 1.07 -15.91
N GLN A 324 -19.63 2.24 -16.49
CA GLN A 324 -19.31 3.55 -15.91
C GLN A 324 -20.18 3.92 -14.70
N THR A 325 -21.47 3.56 -14.69
CA THR A 325 -22.38 3.88 -13.57
C THR A 325 -22.21 2.95 -12.36
N ALA A 326 -21.67 1.73 -12.56
CA ALA A 326 -21.50 0.74 -11.49
C ALA A 326 -20.50 1.14 -10.38
N HIS A 327 -19.71 2.21 -10.58
CA HIS A 327 -18.74 2.72 -9.59
C HIS A 327 -19.22 3.96 -8.79
N ARG A 328 -20.49 4.40 -8.94
CA ARG A 328 -20.94 5.69 -8.40
C ARG A 328 -22.39 5.75 -7.90
N ALA A 329 -22.93 4.66 -7.34
CA ALA A 329 -24.10 4.83 -6.47
C ALA A 329 -23.56 5.19 -5.07
N PRO A 330 -23.78 6.41 -4.55
CA PRO A 330 -23.34 6.76 -3.21
C PRO A 330 -24.02 5.85 -2.18
N LEU A 331 -23.32 5.52 -1.09
CA LEU A 331 -23.79 4.59 -0.04
C LEU A 331 -25.18 4.96 0.47
N THR A 332 -25.47 6.26 0.51
CA THR A 332 -26.77 6.86 0.83
C THR A 332 -27.92 6.31 -0.02
N GLU A 333 -27.71 6.15 -1.32
CA GLU A 333 -28.70 5.63 -2.26
C GLU A 333 -28.78 4.09 -2.18
N ALA A 334 -27.63 3.41 -2.00
CA ALA A 334 -27.55 1.95 -1.87
C ALA A 334 -28.17 1.40 -0.56
N LEU A 335 -28.07 2.17 0.52
CA LEU A 335 -28.65 1.89 1.84
C LEU A 335 -30.08 2.44 2.00
N ARG A 336 -30.56 3.25 1.06
CA ARG A 336 -31.86 3.96 1.14
C ARG A 336 -32.03 4.74 2.46
N LEU A 337 -31.04 5.56 2.80
CA LEU A 337 -30.96 6.25 4.10
C LEU A 337 -32.08 7.27 4.37
N ASP A 338 -32.89 7.64 3.37
CA ASP A 338 -34.02 8.59 3.51
C ASP A 338 -35.10 8.18 4.53
N ARG A 339 -35.04 6.95 5.04
CA ARG A 339 -35.98 6.40 6.04
C ARG A 339 -35.31 5.83 7.31
N ALA A 340 -34.00 6.01 7.50
CA ALA A 340 -33.31 5.51 8.70
C ALA A 340 -33.54 6.46 9.90
N PRO A 341 -33.77 5.94 11.13
CA PRO A 341 -34.03 6.77 12.30
C PRO A 341 -32.82 7.57 12.80
N ASP A 342 -31.58 7.25 12.38
CA ASP A 342 -30.39 8.10 12.45
C ASP A 342 -29.40 7.73 11.32
N ALA A 343 -28.93 8.72 10.55
CA ALA A 343 -28.02 8.49 9.43
C ALA A 343 -26.61 8.09 9.90
N ALA A 344 -26.19 8.53 11.08
CA ALA A 344 -24.85 8.25 11.61
C ALA A 344 -24.69 6.77 12.01
N THR A 345 -25.68 6.22 12.70
CA THR A 345 -25.73 4.80 13.11
C THR A 345 -25.90 3.87 11.90
N ALA A 346 -26.72 4.25 10.91
CA ALA A 346 -26.87 3.50 9.67
C ALA A 346 -25.55 3.45 8.86
N GLY A 347 -24.81 4.57 8.80
CA GLY A 347 -23.47 4.61 8.21
C GLY A 347 -22.46 3.74 8.96
N LEU A 348 -22.44 3.81 10.30
CA LEU A 348 -21.63 2.91 11.15
C LEU A 348 -21.95 1.44 10.86
N GLY A 349 -23.22 1.12 10.62
CA GLY A 349 -23.64 -0.25 10.38
C GLY A 349 -23.08 -0.89 9.12
N ALA A 350 -22.90 -0.11 8.06
CA ALA A 350 -22.24 -0.55 6.84
C ALA A 350 -20.75 -0.90 7.07
N LEU A 351 -20.09 -0.27 8.05
CA LEU A 351 -18.67 -0.47 8.35
C LEU A 351 -18.42 -1.53 9.42
N LEU A 352 -19.35 -1.69 10.36
CA LEU A 352 -19.16 -2.52 11.56
C LEU A 352 -18.81 -3.98 11.24
N ALA A 353 -19.40 -4.54 10.19
CA ALA A 353 -19.08 -5.90 9.74
C ALA A 353 -17.62 -6.06 9.31
N GLY A 354 -17.12 -5.10 8.53
CA GLY A 354 -15.73 -5.07 8.09
C GLY A 354 -14.78 -4.78 9.25
N LEU A 355 -15.13 -3.86 10.14
CA LEU A 355 -14.33 -3.53 11.33
C LEU A 355 -14.24 -4.69 12.34
N ARG A 356 -15.28 -5.53 12.45
CA ARG A 356 -15.29 -6.73 13.32
C ARG A 356 -14.61 -7.94 12.70
N ARG A 357 -14.21 -7.88 11.43
CA ARG A 357 -13.50 -9.00 10.78
C ARG A 357 -12.15 -9.19 11.49
N ALA A 358 -11.87 -10.43 11.90
CA ALA A 358 -10.60 -10.78 12.53
C ALA A 358 -9.49 -10.89 11.47
N PRO A 359 -8.23 -10.58 11.85
CA PRO A 359 -7.09 -10.79 10.96
C PRO A 359 -6.85 -12.28 10.69
N SER A 360 -6.14 -12.58 9.60
CA SER A 360 -5.70 -13.95 9.30
C SER A 360 -4.78 -14.48 10.40
N VAL A 361 -4.89 -15.78 10.72
CA VAL A 361 -4.08 -16.43 11.76
C VAL A 361 -3.08 -17.38 11.08
N PRO A 362 -1.78 -17.07 11.09
CA PRO A 362 -0.78 -17.92 10.46
C PRO A 362 -0.50 -19.19 11.29
N PRO A 363 0.15 -20.21 10.72
CA PRO A 363 0.63 -21.37 11.48
C PRO A 363 1.48 -20.97 12.70
N ALA A 364 1.49 -21.82 13.73
CA ALA A 364 2.19 -21.52 15.00
C ALA A 364 3.71 -21.36 14.83
N GLY A 365 4.28 -22.02 13.82
CA GLY A 365 5.70 -21.96 13.47
C GLY A 365 5.96 -22.67 12.15
N SER A 366 7.21 -22.60 11.68
CA SER A 366 7.64 -23.16 10.38
C SER A 366 7.50 -24.68 10.25
N PHE A 367 7.40 -25.41 11.37
CA PHE A 367 7.16 -26.85 11.42
C PHE A 367 5.69 -27.23 11.18
N ALA A 368 4.76 -26.32 11.44
CA ALA A 368 3.33 -26.52 11.22
C ALA A 368 2.88 -26.07 9.81
N LEU A 369 3.82 -25.59 9.01
CA LEU A 369 3.59 -25.21 7.62
C LEU A 369 3.46 -26.48 6.77
N ASP A 370 2.38 -26.58 6.00
CA ASP A 370 2.25 -27.64 5.00
C ASP A 370 3.22 -27.36 3.86
N ARG A 371 4.12 -28.31 3.58
CA ARG A 371 5.20 -28.15 2.61
C ARG A 371 4.98 -29.14 1.49
N ASP A 372 4.54 -28.63 0.35
CA ASP A 372 4.47 -29.41 -0.89
C ASP A 372 5.85 -29.46 -1.56
N PRO A 373 6.51 -30.63 -1.63
CA PRO A 373 7.80 -30.76 -2.32
C PRO A 373 7.70 -30.39 -3.80
N ALA A 374 6.57 -30.64 -4.46
CA ALA A 374 6.41 -30.31 -5.87
C ALA A 374 6.44 -28.79 -6.10
N ALA A 375 5.87 -28.01 -5.18
CA ALA A 375 5.95 -26.56 -5.20
C ALA A 375 7.35 -26.05 -4.81
N LEU A 376 7.98 -26.64 -3.78
CA LEU A 376 9.31 -26.22 -3.30
C LEU A 376 10.43 -26.46 -4.31
N PHE A 377 10.37 -27.56 -5.08
CA PHE A 377 11.32 -27.88 -6.15
C PHE A 377 10.78 -27.53 -7.54
N GLY A 378 9.65 -26.82 -7.61
CA GLY A 378 9.03 -26.42 -8.86
C GLY A 378 9.86 -25.37 -9.62
N PRO A 379 9.63 -25.22 -10.94
CA PRO A 379 10.26 -24.19 -11.74
C PRO A 379 9.92 -22.79 -11.20
N GLY A 380 10.93 -21.92 -11.11
CA GLY A 380 10.81 -20.58 -10.53
C GLY A 380 10.89 -20.54 -8.99
N SER A 381 10.96 -21.67 -8.29
CA SER A 381 11.21 -21.67 -6.85
C SER A 381 12.58 -21.08 -6.51
N ASP A 382 12.62 -20.22 -5.49
CA ASP A 382 13.88 -19.64 -5.00
C ASP A 382 14.86 -20.69 -4.45
N LEU A 383 14.33 -21.84 -3.98
CA LEU A 383 15.12 -22.93 -3.41
C LEU A 383 16.17 -23.46 -4.40
N GLY A 384 15.85 -23.52 -5.70
CA GLY A 384 16.81 -23.98 -6.72
C GLY A 384 18.06 -23.10 -6.79
N VAL A 385 17.88 -21.79 -6.68
CA VAL A 385 18.96 -20.81 -6.71
C VAL A 385 19.77 -20.83 -5.42
N GLN A 386 19.11 -20.99 -4.27
CA GLN A 386 19.78 -21.19 -2.98
C GLN A 386 20.63 -22.47 -2.98
N LEU A 387 20.14 -23.57 -3.58
CA LEU A 387 20.90 -24.81 -3.71
C LEU A 387 22.14 -24.63 -4.59
N LEU A 388 22.05 -23.88 -5.69
CA LEU A 388 23.21 -23.58 -6.54
C LEU A 388 24.28 -22.80 -5.77
N ALA A 389 23.89 -21.77 -5.01
CA ALA A 389 24.80 -21.01 -4.16
C ALA A 389 25.43 -21.87 -3.04
N ALA A 390 24.69 -22.83 -2.51
CA ALA A 390 25.20 -23.77 -1.50
C ALA A 390 26.17 -24.82 -2.09
N LEU A 391 25.94 -25.26 -3.33
CA LEU A 391 26.77 -26.23 -4.03
C LEU A 391 28.07 -25.61 -4.58
N ASP A 392 28.03 -24.34 -5.00
CA ASP A 392 29.22 -23.56 -5.37
C ASP A 392 29.28 -22.24 -4.57
N PRO A 393 29.98 -22.23 -3.42
CA PRO A 393 30.08 -21.06 -2.56
C PRO A 393 30.64 -19.80 -3.23
N ARG A 394 31.34 -19.93 -4.37
CA ARG A 394 31.85 -18.77 -5.14
C ARG A 394 30.71 -17.94 -5.74
N LEU A 395 29.53 -18.54 -5.92
CA LEU A 395 28.36 -17.89 -6.48
C LEU A 395 27.54 -17.12 -5.43
N ALA A 396 27.69 -17.43 -4.14
CA ALA A 396 26.78 -16.95 -3.09
C ALA A 396 26.60 -15.42 -3.09
N ASP A 397 27.70 -14.67 -3.21
CA ASP A 397 27.67 -13.20 -3.13
C ASP A 397 27.39 -12.52 -4.49
N THR A 398 27.46 -13.26 -5.61
CA THR A 398 27.37 -12.70 -6.97
C THR A 398 26.10 -13.10 -7.73
N LEU A 399 25.46 -14.21 -7.34
CA LEU A 399 24.34 -14.79 -8.07
C LEU A 399 23.11 -13.88 -8.13
N TYR A 400 22.61 -13.41 -6.98
CA TYR A 400 21.44 -12.50 -6.96
C TYR A 400 21.75 -11.12 -7.55
N PRO A 401 22.89 -10.47 -7.26
CA PRO A 401 23.27 -9.23 -7.94
C PRO A 401 23.37 -9.37 -9.46
N ALA A 402 23.88 -10.49 -9.97
CA ALA A 402 23.92 -10.77 -11.41
C ALA A 402 22.52 -11.05 -11.97
N TRP A 403 21.70 -11.84 -11.28
CA TRP A 403 20.35 -12.18 -11.71
C TRP A 403 19.39 -10.98 -11.70
N ARG A 404 19.64 -9.99 -10.83
CA ARG A 404 18.93 -8.69 -10.87
C ARG A 404 19.22 -7.85 -12.12
N ARG A 405 20.36 -8.10 -12.79
CA ARG A 405 20.87 -7.28 -13.90
C ARG A 405 20.78 -7.98 -15.26
N ILE A 406 20.31 -9.22 -15.29
CA ILE A 406 20.14 -9.96 -16.54
C ILE A 406 18.77 -9.65 -17.13
N ASP A 407 18.77 -9.25 -18.40
CA ASP A 407 17.55 -9.04 -19.16
C ASP A 407 17.06 -10.39 -19.67
N LEU A 408 15.97 -10.88 -19.10
CA LEU A 408 15.34 -12.17 -19.49
C LEU A 408 14.16 -11.99 -20.46
N THR A 409 13.78 -10.74 -20.72
CA THR A 409 12.72 -10.34 -21.64
C THR A 409 13.35 -9.74 -22.88
N GLU A 410 12.61 -9.69 -23.98
CA GLU A 410 13.03 -8.92 -25.15
C GLU A 410 13.27 -7.46 -24.73
N PRO A 411 14.28 -6.77 -25.31
CA PRO A 411 14.45 -5.36 -25.06
C PRO A 411 13.16 -4.62 -25.45
N PRO A 412 12.81 -3.52 -24.75
CA PRO A 412 11.69 -2.69 -25.18
C PRO A 412 11.85 -2.35 -26.66
N ALA A 413 10.80 -2.57 -27.46
CA ALA A 413 10.86 -2.26 -28.89
C ALA A 413 11.13 -0.78 -29.18
N LEU A 414 10.90 0.09 -28.19
CA LEU A 414 11.22 1.51 -28.23
C LEU A 414 12.66 1.76 -27.76
N ASP A 415 13.54 2.06 -28.70
CA ASP A 415 14.95 2.43 -28.45
C ASP A 415 15.08 3.83 -27.81
N GLY A 416 14.13 4.73 -28.07
CA GLY A 416 14.12 6.04 -27.44
C GLY A 416 12.86 6.85 -27.68
N LEU A 417 12.51 7.68 -26.70
CA LEU A 417 11.47 8.70 -26.81
C LEU A 417 12.10 10.07 -26.65
N ARG A 418 11.81 10.97 -27.58
CA ARG A 418 12.37 12.33 -27.58
C ARG A 418 11.30 13.38 -27.73
N VAL A 419 11.47 14.52 -27.06
CA VAL A 419 10.68 15.73 -27.34
C VAL A 419 11.53 16.71 -28.15
N MET A 420 11.02 17.12 -29.31
CA MET A 420 11.74 18.03 -30.20
C MET A 420 11.58 19.46 -29.72
N ARG A 421 12.64 20.03 -29.14
CA ARG A 421 12.59 21.34 -28.46
C ARG A 421 12.75 22.53 -29.38
N THR A 422 13.36 22.33 -30.53
CA THR A 422 13.63 23.40 -31.49
C THR A 422 12.71 23.26 -32.68
N VAL A 423 11.96 24.32 -32.99
CA VAL A 423 11.23 24.48 -34.25
C VAL A 423 11.95 25.55 -35.05
N ALA A 424 12.41 25.20 -36.25
CA ALA A 424 13.15 26.06 -37.14
C ALA A 424 12.59 25.96 -38.56
N THR A 425 13.04 26.85 -39.44
CA THR A 425 12.80 26.75 -40.88
C THR A 425 14.13 26.74 -41.63
N PRO A 426 14.19 26.22 -42.87
CA PRO A 426 15.41 26.33 -43.67
C PRO A 426 15.75 27.81 -43.96
N PHE A 427 17.03 28.14 -43.99
CA PHE A 427 17.52 29.45 -44.38
C PHE A 427 17.01 29.82 -45.78
N GLY A 428 16.36 30.97 -45.90
CA GLY A 428 15.73 31.42 -47.13
C GLY A 428 14.22 31.14 -47.23
N ALA A 429 13.63 30.30 -46.38
CA ALA A 429 12.17 30.06 -46.40
C ALA A 429 11.34 31.35 -46.31
N THR A 430 11.86 32.36 -45.60
CA THR A 430 11.24 33.69 -45.42
C THR A 430 11.81 34.77 -46.34
N ALA A 431 12.76 34.45 -47.24
CA ALA A 431 13.38 35.43 -48.12
C ALA A 431 12.35 36.07 -49.06
N PRO A 432 12.36 37.39 -49.27
CA PRO A 432 11.45 38.06 -50.20
C PRO A 432 11.71 37.57 -51.64
N LEU A 433 10.72 37.70 -52.54
CA LEU A 433 10.93 37.38 -53.95
C LEU A 433 12.01 38.27 -54.58
N GLN A 434 12.77 37.71 -55.52
CA GLN A 434 13.81 38.42 -56.27
C GLN A 434 13.18 39.42 -57.24
N ALA A 435 13.56 40.69 -57.16
CA ALA A 435 13.11 41.72 -58.10
C ALA A 435 13.94 41.65 -59.39
N GLU A 436 13.29 41.45 -60.52
CA GLU A 436 13.92 41.49 -61.85
C GLU A 436 13.79 42.90 -62.41
N PHE A 437 14.91 43.56 -62.67
CA PHE A 437 14.94 44.95 -63.15
C PHE A 437 15.04 45.01 -64.68
N GLY A 438 14.27 45.91 -65.28
CA GLY A 438 14.34 46.23 -66.69
C GLY A 438 15.56 47.10 -67.02
N PRO A 439 15.82 47.34 -68.33
CA PRO A 439 16.97 48.14 -68.78
C PRO A 439 16.98 49.59 -68.27
N ASP A 440 15.84 50.09 -67.81
CA ASP A 440 15.63 51.42 -67.24
C ASP A 440 15.77 51.48 -65.71
N GLY A 441 16.13 50.34 -65.07
CA GLY A 441 16.29 50.22 -63.62
C GLY A 441 14.97 50.10 -62.84
N ARG A 442 13.82 49.92 -63.51
CA ARG A 442 12.52 49.67 -62.85
C ARG A 442 12.26 48.18 -62.71
N VAL A 443 11.58 47.77 -61.63
CA VAL A 443 11.20 46.35 -61.42
C VAL A 443 10.15 45.94 -62.45
N VAL A 444 10.46 44.92 -63.25
CA VAL A 444 9.60 44.35 -64.29
C VAL A 444 8.72 43.23 -63.73
N ARG A 445 9.27 42.37 -62.86
CA ARG A 445 8.53 41.31 -62.16
C ARG A 445 9.28 40.84 -60.93
N TYR A 446 8.56 40.17 -60.03
CA TYR A 446 9.15 39.42 -58.93
C TYR A 446 9.18 37.94 -59.30
N VAL A 447 10.36 37.33 -59.22
CA VAL A 447 10.58 35.89 -59.46
C VAL A 447 11.11 35.24 -58.20
N ASP A 448 10.93 33.94 -58.06
CA ASP A 448 11.44 33.24 -56.89
C ASP A 448 12.93 32.94 -57.05
N TRP A 449 13.63 32.83 -55.92
CA TRP A 449 15.05 32.55 -55.94
C TRP A 449 15.30 31.09 -56.36
N PRO A 450 16.27 30.84 -57.25
CA PRO A 450 16.69 29.47 -57.52
C PRO A 450 17.43 28.92 -56.29
N LEU A 451 17.14 27.69 -55.88
CA LEU A 451 17.94 26.94 -54.89
C LEU A 451 19.33 26.59 -55.44
N ARG A 452 19.49 26.68 -56.77
CA ARG A 452 20.72 26.46 -57.53
C ARG A 452 21.41 27.82 -57.78
N GLY A 453 22.71 27.94 -57.54
CA GLY A 453 23.48 29.10 -58.01
C GLY A 453 23.60 29.11 -59.54
N SER A 454 23.81 30.27 -60.15
CA SER A 454 24.14 30.39 -61.58
C SER A 454 25.53 31.01 -61.75
N GLN A 455 26.35 30.43 -62.62
CA GLN A 455 27.59 31.05 -63.05
C GLN A 455 27.40 31.71 -64.41
N THR A 456 27.75 32.99 -64.53
CA THR A 456 27.73 33.72 -65.80
C THR A 456 29.14 34.22 -66.13
N ALA A 457 29.68 33.84 -67.28
CA ALA A 457 30.94 34.37 -67.81
C ALA A 457 30.71 35.03 -69.17
N GLY A 458 31.29 36.21 -69.39
CA GLY A 458 31.09 36.94 -70.63
C GLY A 458 32.19 37.94 -70.92
N ALA A 459 32.20 38.48 -72.14
CA ALA A 459 33.09 39.56 -72.51
C ALA A 459 32.38 40.58 -73.40
N THR A 460 32.80 41.84 -73.28
CA THR A 460 32.44 42.94 -74.17
C THR A 460 33.66 43.32 -74.99
N VAL A 461 33.62 43.01 -76.29
CA VAL A 461 34.65 43.39 -77.26
C VAL A 461 34.29 44.76 -77.82
N THR A 462 35.24 45.69 -77.75
CA THR A 462 35.12 47.03 -78.36
C THR A 462 35.97 47.07 -79.62
N TYR A 463 35.41 47.54 -80.72
CA TYR A 463 36.09 47.69 -82.00
C TYR A 463 36.35 49.17 -82.30
N ARG A 464 37.47 49.43 -82.99
CA ARG A 464 37.81 50.74 -83.59
C ARG A 464 36.96 50.97 -84.84
N ASP A 465 36.97 52.20 -85.34
CA ASP A 465 36.27 52.59 -86.58
C ASP A 465 36.79 51.85 -87.83
N ASP A 466 38.00 51.30 -87.78
CA ASP A 466 38.58 50.46 -88.83
C ASP A 466 38.23 48.95 -88.69
N GLY A 467 37.35 48.61 -87.75
CA GLY A 467 36.89 47.24 -87.49
C GLY A 467 37.91 46.37 -86.74
N ARG A 468 39.07 46.90 -86.31
CA ARG A 468 40.03 46.16 -85.48
C ARG A 468 39.59 46.15 -84.01
N PRO A 469 39.76 45.03 -83.28
CA PRO A 469 39.47 44.99 -81.86
C PRO A 469 40.44 45.92 -81.09
N GLU A 470 39.90 46.67 -80.13
CA GLU A 470 40.65 47.57 -79.26
C GLU A 470 40.84 46.97 -77.87
N ARG A 471 39.76 46.40 -77.33
CA ARG A 471 39.68 46.01 -75.91
C ARG A 471 38.63 44.93 -75.70
N ALA A 472 38.88 44.03 -74.75
CA ALA A 472 37.89 43.15 -74.15
C ALA A 472 37.71 43.47 -72.66
N ASP A 473 36.48 43.72 -72.25
CA ASP A 473 36.08 43.79 -70.84
C ASP A 473 35.34 42.50 -70.48
N LEU A 474 35.98 41.62 -69.70
CA LEU A 474 35.45 40.34 -69.24
C LEU A 474 34.78 40.49 -67.87
N ALA A 475 33.79 39.66 -67.61
CA ALA A 475 33.15 39.52 -66.32
C ALA A 475 32.79 38.06 -66.05
N TRP A 476 33.09 37.59 -64.85
CA TRP A 476 32.56 36.34 -64.31
C TRP A 476 31.71 36.66 -63.08
N THR A 477 30.53 36.05 -62.98
CA THR A 477 29.60 36.24 -61.87
C THR A 477 29.13 34.90 -61.34
N GLU A 478 29.22 34.69 -60.03
CA GLU A 478 28.66 33.53 -59.33
C GLU A 478 27.97 34.02 -58.06
N SER A 479 26.70 33.64 -57.87
CA SER A 479 25.94 33.86 -56.63
C SER A 479 26.16 35.26 -56.02
N ASP A 480 25.98 36.30 -56.86
CA ASP A 480 26.12 37.75 -56.57
C ASP A 480 27.55 38.35 -56.46
N SER A 481 28.61 37.55 -56.68
CA SER A 481 29.99 38.05 -56.76
C SER A 481 30.43 38.21 -58.22
N THR A 482 30.68 39.44 -58.68
CA THR A 482 31.22 39.71 -60.03
C THR A 482 32.71 40.05 -59.98
N VAL A 483 33.52 39.28 -60.70
CA VAL A 483 34.94 39.52 -60.92
C VAL A 483 35.15 40.06 -62.34
N PRO A 484 35.44 41.36 -62.52
CA PRO A 484 35.75 41.93 -63.83
C PRO A 484 37.24 41.80 -64.16
N ALA A 485 37.55 41.63 -65.44
CA ALA A 485 38.91 41.73 -65.97
C ALA A 485 38.91 42.50 -67.29
N ARG A 486 40.01 43.15 -67.62
CA ARG A 486 40.05 44.16 -68.67
C ARG A 486 41.37 44.09 -69.41
N VAL A 487 41.28 43.92 -70.73
CA VAL A 487 42.40 43.51 -71.56
C VAL A 487 42.44 44.35 -72.82
N THR A 488 43.57 44.99 -73.08
CA THR A 488 43.82 45.65 -74.37
C THR A 488 44.17 44.59 -75.40
N LEU A 489 43.48 44.59 -76.54
CA LEU A 489 43.66 43.57 -77.57
C LEU A 489 44.74 43.99 -78.58
N PRO A 490 45.72 43.13 -78.89
CA PRO A 490 46.71 43.42 -79.93
C PRO A 490 46.07 43.36 -81.33
N ASP A 491 46.73 43.97 -82.31
CA ASP A 491 46.28 43.93 -83.72
C ASP A 491 46.25 42.49 -84.28
N SER A 492 47.16 41.63 -83.82
CA SER A 492 47.21 40.18 -84.11
C SER A 492 48.00 39.39 -83.05
N GLY A 493 47.67 38.10 -82.88
CA GLY A 493 48.34 37.21 -81.93
C GLY A 493 47.65 37.08 -80.56
N PRO A 494 48.27 36.36 -79.60
CA PRO A 494 47.70 36.16 -78.27
C PRO A 494 47.79 37.42 -77.40
N ALA A 495 46.73 37.72 -76.64
CA ALA A 495 46.71 38.80 -75.64
C ALA A 495 47.15 38.34 -74.24
N GLY A 496 47.51 37.06 -74.09
CA GLY A 496 47.92 36.43 -72.82
C GLY A 496 46.74 35.84 -72.03
N PRO A 497 47.03 34.96 -71.04
CA PRO A 497 46.01 34.43 -70.12
C PRO A 497 45.58 35.50 -69.12
N VAL A 498 44.28 35.55 -68.84
CA VAL A 498 43.66 36.56 -67.97
C VAL A 498 42.97 35.82 -66.84
N GLN A 499 43.41 36.04 -65.61
CA GLN A 499 42.73 35.50 -64.44
C GLN A 499 41.33 36.14 -64.33
N LEU A 500 40.29 35.32 -64.27
CA LEU A 500 38.91 35.75 -64.18
C LEU A 500 38.17 34.82 -63.22
N GLY A 501 37.95 35.27 -61.98
CA GLY A 501 37.36 34.42 -60.94
C GLY A 501 38.25 33.20 -60.60
N PRO A 502 37.67 31.99 -60.46
CA PRO A 502 38.40 30.77 -60.09
C PRO A 502 39.29 30.19 -61.21
N GLY A 503 39.18 30.69 -62.44
CA GLY A 503 39.92 30.17 -63.60
C GLY A 503 40.52 31.26 -64.48
N THR A 504 40.91 30.86 -65.68
CA THR A 504 41.70 31.67 -66.62
C THR A 504 41.04 31.71 -68.00
N VAL A 505 41.03 32.88 -68.63
CA VAL A 505 40.59 33.05 -70.01
C VAL A 505 41.78 33.36 -70.90
N THR A 506 42.00 32.55 -71.92
CA THR A 506 43.03 32.83 -72.94
C THR A 506 42.39 33.55 -74.12
N ILE A 507 42.98 34.68 -74.54
CA ILE A 507 42.42 35.51 -75.62
C ILE A 507 43.41 35.57 -76.79
N SER A 508 42.92 35.36 -78.00
CA SER A 508 43.73 35.49 -79.22
C SER A 508 42.99 36.25 -80.32
N VAL A 509 43.71 37.13 -81.03
CA VAL A 509 43.18 37.89 -82.16
C VAL A 509 43.72 37.31 -83.46
N ARG A 510 42.83 36.89 -84.36
CA ARG A 510 43.17 36.28 -85.65
C ARG A 510 42.97 37.30 -86.78
N GLU A 511 43.95 37.38 -87.67
CA GLU A 511 43.90 38.16 -88.93
C GLU A 511 43.16 37.41 -90.05
N PRO A 512 42.62 38.11 -91.07
CA PRO A 512 41.86 37.49 -92.14
C PRO A 512 42.75 36.58 -93.01
N ALA A 513 42.33 35.34 -93.24
CA ALA A 513 42.93 34.43 -94.21
C ALA A 513 42.10 34.41 -95.51
N ILE A 514 42.75 34.20 -96.66
CA ILE A 514 42.11 34.18 -97.99
C ILE A 514 41.09 33.02 -98.11
N GLU A 515 41.35 31.90 -97.42
CA GLU A 515 40.38 30.83 -97.16
C GLU A 515 40.48 30.41 -95.68
N GLY A 516 39.42 30.65 -94.89
CA GLY A 516 39.38 30.35 -93.46
C GLY A 516 38.30 31.15 -92.71
N PRO A 517 38.08 30.90 -91.40
CA PRO A 517 37.11 31.66 -90.61
C PRO A 517 37.48 33.16 -90.61
N PRO A 518 36.47 34.06 -90.52
CA PRO A 518 36.69 35.50 -90.59
C PRO A 518 37.66 35.98 -89.50
N ALA A 519 38.28 37.14 -89.71
CA ALA A 519 39.10 37.77 -88.67
C ALA A 519 38.25 38.02 -87.41
N GLY A 520 38.83 37.90 -86.22
CA GLY A 520 38.06 38.02 -84.98
C GLY A 520 38.86 37.74 -83.71
N VAL A 521 38.17 37.71 -82.59
CA VAL A 521 38.72 37.47 -81.24
C VAL A 521 38.19 36.16 -80.71
N THR A 522 39.08 35.24 -80.33
CA THR A 522 38.74 33.99 -79.65
C THR A 522 39.02 34.10 -78.16
N PHE A 523 38.04 33.76 -77.34
CA PHE A 523 38.11 33.61 -75.89
C PHE A 523 38.00 32.13 -75.55
N THR A 524 39.01 31.56 -74.89
CA THR A 524 38.99 30.18 -74.41
C THR A 524 38.91 30.20 -72.89
N PHE A 525 37.74 29.86 -72.35
CA PHE A 525 37.49 29.73 -70.91
C PHE A 525 37.88 28.33 -70.45
N ASP A 526 38.68 28.22 -69.40
CA ASP A 526 39.06 26.92 -68.83
C ASP A 526 37.89 26.21 -68.10
N GLU A 527 38.13 24.96 -67.69
CA GLU A 527 37.14 24.11 -67.00
C GLU A 527 36.71 24.66 -65.63
N ALA A 528 37.58 25.44 -64.96
CA ALA A 528 37.24 26.08 -63.68
C ALA A 528 36.23 27.23 -63.85
N LEU A 529 36.01 27.70 -65.08
CA LEU A 529 34.95 28.63 -65.44
C LEU A 529 33.79 27.89 -66.11
N LEU A 530 33.79 27.79 -67.43
CA LEU A 530 32.70 27.17 -68.20
C LEU A 530 33.19 26.16 -69.25
N GLY A 531 34.51 26.00 -69.42
CA GLY A 531 35.10 25.05 -70.36
C GLY A 531 34.67 25.25 -71.82
N ARG A 532 34.57 26.50 -72.29
CA ARG A 532 34.07 26.83 -73.64
C ARG A 532 34.98 27.79 -74.39
N GLU A 533 35.03 27.61 -75.71
CA GLU A 533 35.62 28.56 -76.64
C GLU A 533 34.52 29.43 -77.27
N VAL A 534 34.72 30.75 -77.26
CA VAL A 534 33.85 31.75 -77.88
C VAL A 534 34.65 32.57 -78.87
N PHE A 535 34.28 32.50 -80.15
CA PHE A 535 34.84 33.31 -81.21
C PHE A 535 33.89 34.44 -81.58
N VAL A 536 34.39 35.67 -81.66
CA VAL A 536 33.64 36.86 -82.07
C VAL A 536 34.31 37.43 -83.32
N SER A 537 33.62 37.43 -84.45
CA SER A 537 34.16 37.97 -85.71
C SER A 537 34.35 39.48 -85.63
N ARG A 538 35.16 40.04 -86.53
CA ARG A 538 35.09 41.46 -86.86
C ARG A 538 33.73 41.77 -87.50
N PRO A 539 33.21 43.00 -87.37
CA PRO A 539 32.04 43.43 -88.11
C PRO A 539 32.27 43.28 -89.62
N GLY A 540 31.30 42.69 -90.33
CA GLY A 540 31.27 42.65 -91.80
C GLY A 540 30.93 44.02 -92.40
N ASP A 541 30.92 44.11 -93.73
CA ASP A 541 30.56 45.36 -94.46
C ASP A 541 29.12 45.83 -94.15
N ASP A 542 28.25 44.92 -93.72
CA ASP A 542 26.88 45.15 -93.26
C ASP A 542 26.77 45.46 -91.75
N GLY A 543 27.91 45.50 -91.03
CA GLY A 543 27.98 45.75 -89.59
C GLY A 543 27.61 44.55 -88.70
N ALA A 544 27.26 43.41 -89.30
CA ALA A 544 26.90 42.19 -88.59
C ALA A 544 28.14 41.48 -88.00
N VAL A 545 27.97 40.85 -86.84
CA VAL A 545 29.03 40.07 -86.18
C VAL A 545 28.57 38.64 -85.95
N GLN A 546 29.44 37.68 -86.24
CA GLN A 546 29.25 36.27 -85.93
C GLN A 546 29.91 35.93 -84.60
N VAL A 547 29.12 35.39 -83.68
CA VAL A 547 29.59 34.82 -82.40
C VAL A 547 29.44 33.31 -82.47
N ARG A 548 30.55 32.58 -82.43
CA ARG A 548 30.59 31.12 -82.49
C ARG A 548 31.00 30.54 -81.15
N ILE A 549 30.23 29.59 -80.62
CA ILE A 549 30.48 28.89 -79.36
C ILE A 549 30.42 27.39 -79.64
N GLY A 550 31.56 26.71 -79.56
CA GLY A 550 31.69 25.35 -80.09
C GLY A 550 31.34 25.30 -81.58
N ASP A 551 30.35 24.48 -81.94
CA ASP A 551 29.87 24.27 -83.31
C ASP A 551 28.69 25.18 -83.71
N VAL A 552 28.16 25.99 -82.78
CA VAL A 552 26.99 26.84 -83.02
C VAL A 552 27.44 28.28 -83.29
N THR A 553 26.99 28.86 -84.40
CA THR A 553 27.26 30.25 -84.78
C THR A 553 25.97 31.07 -84.77
N HIS A 554 26.00 32.20 -84.07
CA HIS A 554 24.92 33.20 -84.05
C HIS A 554 25.38 34.47 -84.76
N THR A 555 24.49 35.11 -85.52
CA THR A 555 24.75 36.40 -86.18
C THR A 555 23.93 37.49 -85.50
N ALA A 556 24.55 38.62 -85.17
CA ALA A 556 23.88 39.76 -84.53
C ALA A 556 24.16 41.06 -85.31
N GLU A 557 23.09 41.77 -85.68
CA GLU A 557 23.13 43.09 -86.33
C GLU A 557 23.25 44.24 -85.32
N PRO A 558 23.73 45.44 -85.72
CA PRO A 558 23.75 46.62 -84.84
C PRO A 558 22.39 46.93 -84.22
N GLY A 559 22.33 47.04 -82.89
CA GLY A 559 21.09 47.28 -82.13
C GLY A 559 20.32 46.01 -81.76
N GLN A 560 20.77 44.83 -82.20
CA GLN A 560 20.12 43.56 -81.93
C GLN A 560 20.67 42.90 -80.65
N THR A 561 19.77 42.30 -79.87
CA THR A 561 20.10 41.35 -78.82
C THR A 561 19.65 39.96 -79.26
N VAL A 562 20.55 38.99 -79.24
CA VAL A 562 20.31 37.60 -79.65
C VAL A 562 20.48 36.70 -78.44
N THR A 563 19.42 36.00 -78.05
CA THR A 563 19.47 34.98 -76.99
C THR A 563 19.44 33.58 -77.61
N GLY A 564 20.21 32.65 -77.06
CA GLY A 564 20.27 31.26 -77.54
C GLY A 564 20.76 30.29 -76.47
N SER A 565 21.08 29.07 -76.90
CA SER A 565 21.71 28.06 -76.04
C SER A 565 22.76 27.28 -76.82
N ALA A 566 23.92 27.04 -76.23
CA ALA A 566 25.00 26.28 -76.84
C ALA A 566 25.71 25.42 -75.79
N GLY A 567 25.83 24.11 -76.03
CA GLY A 567 26.57 23.18 -75.16
C GLY A 567 26.07 23.12 -73.71
N GLY A 568 24.75 23.21 -73.49
CA GLY A 568 24.10 23.20 -72.17
C GLY A 568 24.05 24.55 -71.45
N LEU A 569 24.61 25.61 -72.04
CA LEU A 569 24.68 26.95 -71.47
C LEU A 569 23.66 27.89 -72.14
N ARG A 570 23.09 28.83 -71.39
CA ARG A 570 22.28 29.93 -71.93
C ARG A 570 23.21 31.04 -72.42
N LEU A 571 22.95 31.57 -73.61
CA LEU A 571 23.74 32.61 -74.26
C LEU A 571 22.90 33.87 -74.46
N GLU A 572 23.50 35.03 -74.21
CA GLU A 572 22.98 36.32 -74.60
C GLU A 572 24.08 37.11 -75.32
N ILE A 573 23.78 37.63 -76.51
CA ILE A 573 24.67 38.47 -77.31
C ILE A 573 23.99 39.82 -77.50
N ASN A 574 24.67 40.91 -77.19
CA ASN A 574 24.20 42.27 -77.42
C ASN A 574 25.20 43.01 -78.32
N ARG A 575 24.74 43.44 -79.50
CA ARG A 575 25.55 44.18 -80.47
C ARG A 575 25.08 45.64 -80.50
N THR A 576 26.01 46.56 -80.24
CA THR A 576 25.80 48.01 -80.45
C THR A 576 26.46 48.46 -81.75
N GLU A 577 26.71 49.76 -81.98
CA GLU A 577 27.52 50.20 -83.13
C GLU A 577 29.01 49.86 -82.96
N ARG A 578 29.56 49.97 -81.73
CA ARG A 578 31.01 49.81 -81.46
C ARG A 578 31.38 48.58 -80.63
N THR A 579 30.42 47.92 -79.99
CA THR A 579 30.68 46.81 -79.08
C THR A 579 29.89 45.56 -79.42
N VAL A 580 30.44 44.42 -79.02
CA VAL A 580 29.78 43.10 -79.00
C VAL A 580 29.95 42.54 -77.60
N ARG A 581 28.86 42.41 -76.86
CA ARG A 581 28.83 41.74 -75.56
C ARG A 581 28.28 40.33 -75.75
N PHE A 582 28.93 39.33 -75.19
CA PHE A 582 28.33 38.01 -75.00
C PHE A 582 28.37 37.62 -73.52
N ALA A 583 27.37 36.88 -73.07
CA ALA A 583 27.29 36.29 -71.74
C ALA A 583 26.82 34.84 -71.83
N LEU A 584 27.59 33.91 -71.26
CA LEU A 584 27.30 32.49 -71.13
C LEU A 584 26.89 32.21 -69.69
N SER A 585 25.77 31.54 -69.47
CA SER A 585 25.27 31.19 -68.13
C SER A 585 25.07 29.68 -67.96
N ALA A 586 25.63 29.11 -66.89
CA ALA A 586 25.42 27.75 -66.42
C ALA A 586 24.59 27.74 -65.12
N THR A 587 23.81 26.68 -64.90
CA THR A 587 23.18 26.40 -63.60
C THR A 587 24.04 25.41 -62.83
N LEU A 588 24.38 25.71 -61.57
CA LEU A 588 25.19 24.84 -60.70
C LEU A 588 24.40 23.60 -60.24
N ALA A 589 25.12 22.50 -59.99
CA ALA A 589 24.58 21.31 -59.34
C ALA A 589 24.42 21.53 -57.83
N LEU A 590 23.39 20.90 -57.23
CA LEU A 590 23.21 20.83 -55.78
C LEU A 590 24.22 19.81 -55.22
N ASP A 591 25.43 20.25 -54.90
CA ASP A 591 26.48 19.35 -54.41
C ASP A 591 26.20 18.78 -53.00
N SER A 592 25.09 19.15 -52.34
CA SER A 592 24.79 18.71 -50.97
C SER A 592 23.29 18.69 -50.63
N ARG A 593 22.52 17.74 -51.20
CA ARG A 593 21.08 17.50 -50.89
C ARG A 593 20.79 17.10 -49.44
N ASN A 594 21.82 16.72 -48.70
CA ASN A 594 21.78 16.40 -47.28
C ASN A 594 22.24 17.55 -46.37
N VAL A 595 22.57 18.73 -46.91
CA VAL A 595 22.98 19.89 -46.09
C VAL A 595 21.80 20.82 -45.87
N LEU A 596 21.46 21.07 -44.61
CA LEU A 596 20.35 21.90 -44.17
C LEU A 596 20.88 23.07 -43.33
N ALA A 597 20.84 24.28 -43.88
CA ALA A 597 21.05 25.49 -43.10
C ALA A 597 19.72 25.95 -42.50
N LEU A 598 19.69 26.20 -41.19
CA LEU A 598 18.52 26.73 -40.48
C LEU A 598 18.46 28.25 -40.56
N ASP A 599 17.30 28.83 -40.28
CA ASP A 599 17.04 30.28 -40.33
C ASP A 599 17.79 31.12 -39.29
N ALA A 600 18.33 30.49 -38.24
CA ALA A 600 19.07 31.15 -37.17
C ALA A 600 20.14 30.24 -36.55
N VAL A 601 20.87 30.76 -35.56
CA VAL A 601 21.76 29.97 -34.71
C VAL A 601 20.96 29.28 -33.61
N TYR A 602 20.97 27.96 -33.62
CA TYR A 602 20.35 27.11 -32.60
C TYR A 602 21.42 26.30 -31.87
N GLU A 603 21.55 26.56 -30.56
CA GLU A 603 22.46 25.82 -29.68
C GLU A 603 21.83 24.50 -29.23
N GLY A 604 22.66 23.46 -29.05
CA GLY A 604 22.22 22.13 -28.57
C GLY A 604 21.85 21.12 -29.66
N ILE A 605 21.97 21.46 -30.95
CA ILE A 605 21.86 20.51 -32.06
C ILE A 605 23.26 19.99 -32.39
N GLY A 606 23.58 18.79 -31.90
CA GLY A 606 24.89 18.14 -32.06
C GLY A 606 24.88 16.95 -33.04
N PRO A 607 26.05 16.39 -33.35
CA PRO A 607 26.16 15.11 -34.07
C PRO A 607 25.35 14.00 -33.38
N GLU A 608 24.83 13.06 -34.15
CA GLU A 608 23.94 11.96 -33.73
C GLU A 608 22.57 12.38 -33.18
N SER A 609 22.25 13.68 -33.17
CA SER A 609 20.90 14.13 -32.79
C SER A 609 19.90 13.86 -33.91
N TRP A 610 18.68 13.50 -33.52
CA TRP A 610 17.56 13.36 -34.43
C TRP A 610 17.06 14.72 -34.91
N VAL A 611 16.73 14.81 -36.19
CA VAL A 611 16.05 15.94 -36.81
C VAL A 611 14.90 15.43 -37.67
N VAL A 612 13.80 16.18 -37.66
CA VAL A 612 12.64 15.90 -38.50
C VAL A 612 12.39 17.08 -39.41
N VAL A 613 12.44 16.85 -40.71
CA VAL A 613 12.18 17.83 -41.75
C VAL A 613 10.81 17.52 -42.36
N GLN A 614 9.83 18.35 -42.06
CA GLN A 614 8.45 18.20 -42.53
C GLN A 614 8.19 19.14 -43.70
N ARG A 615 7.85 18.58 -44.87
CA ARG A 615 7.62 19.25 -46.16
C ARG A 615 6.29 18.80 -46.77
N PRO A 616 5.15 19.39 -46.33
CA PRO A 616 3.82 18.91 -46.70
C PRO A 616 3.56 18.84 -48.21
N ALA A 617 4.13 19.76 -49.00
CA ALA A 617 3.95 19.80 -50.46
C ALA A 617 4.98 18.97 -51.25
N SER A 618 5.99 18.37 -50.59
CA SER A 618 7.06 17.61 -51.24
C SER A 618 6.69 16.12 -51.38
N PRO A 619 7.16 15.44 -52.44
CA PRO A 619 7.10 13.97 -52.54
C PRO A 619 7.83 13.25 -51.39
N LEU A 620 8.87 13.88 -50.82
CA LEU A 620 9.59 13.35 -49.64
C LEU A 620 8.75 13.45 -48.36
N GLY A 621 7.78 14.38 -48.31
CA GLY A 621 6.78 14.50 -47.24
C GLY A 621 7.34 14.81 -45.86
N MET A 622 7.88 13.81 -45.17
CA MET A 622 8.53 13.94 -43.87
C MET A 622 9.80 13.09 -43.85
N VAL A 623 10.94 13.73 -43.59
CA VAL A 623 12.24 13.08 -43.46
C VAL A 623 12.65 13.10 -42.00
N ILE A 624 12.71 11.94 -41.37
CA ILE A 624 13.25 11.74 -40.02
C ILE A 624 14.66 11.18 -40.20
N THR A 625 15.69 11.91 -39.78
CA THR A 625 17.09 11.54 -40.02
C THR A 625 18.00 12.01 -38.88
N ARG A 626 19.28 11.61 -38.92
CA ARG A 626 20.31 12.01 -37.96
C ARG A 626 21.20 13.12 -38.49
N VAL A 627 21.67 13.96 -37.57
CA VAL A 627 22.70 14.97 -37.83
C VAL A 627 24.09 14.31 -37.80
N VAL A 628 24.79 14.31 -38.93
CA VAL A 628 26.19 13.84 -39.04
C VAL A 628 27.14 14.89 -38.47
N SER A 629 26.91 16.16 -38.76
CA SER A 629 27.69 17.26 -38.18
C SER A 629 26.87 18.55 -38.13
N SER A 630 27.21 19.43 -37.20
CA SER A 630 26.56 20.72 -36.97
C SER A 630 27.62 21.80 -36.79
N ARG A 631 27.47 22.94 -37.48
CA ARG A 631 28.38 24.08 -37.35
C ARG A 631 27.63 25.41 -37.50
N VAL A 632 28.15 26.45 -36.86
CA VAL A 632 27.65 27.82 -37.06
C VAL A 632 28.44 28.47 -38.18
N VAL A 633 27.76 28.91 -39.23
CA VAL A 633 28.37 29.59 -40.39
C VAL A 633 27.68 30.92 -40.64
N SER A 634 28.40 31.86 -41.27
CA SER A 634 27.79 33.09 -41.79
C SER A 634 27.39 32.82 -43.24
N ARG A 635 26.11 32.99 -43.57
CA ARG A 635 25.54 32.69 -44.88
C ARG A 635 24.92 33.94 -45.49
N ALA A 636 25.10 34.11 -46.80
CA ALA A 636 24.69 35.30 -47.55
C ALA A 636 24.10 34.88 -48.90
N ASP A 637 22.91 34.27 -48.86
CA ASP A 637 22.18 33.78 -50.05
C ASP A 637 20.77 34.40 -50.10
N PHE A 638 20.13 34.40 -51.27
CA PHE A 638 18.74 34.84 -51.46
C PHE A 638 18.43 36.28 -51.02
N GLY A 639 19.43 37.17 -51.14
CA GLY A 639 19.31 38.58 -50.75
C GLY A 639 19.23 38.82 -49.24
N ILE A 640 19.53 37.81 -48.42
CA ILE A 640 19.55 37.89 -46.95
C ILE A 640 20.89 37.42 -46.41
N THR A 641 21.35 38.03 -45.30
CA THR A 641 22.61 37.65 -44.64
C THR A 641 22.36 37.36 -43.16
N GLY A 642 23.01 36.33 -42.63
CA GLY A 642 22.82 35.93 -41.24
C GLY A 642 23.80 34.86 -40.78
N LYS A 643 23.92 34.71 -39.46
CA LYS A 643 24.57 33.53 -38.86
C LYS A 643 23.53 32.43 -38.69
N VAL A 644 23.86 31.23 -39.14
CA VAL A 644 22.95 30.08 -39.18
C VAL A 644 23.61 28.85 -38.60
N THR A 645 22.82 27.93 -38.05
CA THR A 645 23.25 26.56 -37.79
C THR A 645 23.10 25.74 -39.08
N GLU A 646 24.22 25.25 -39.60
CA GLU A 646 24.26 24.35 -40.75
C GLU A 646 24.45 22.91 -40.29
N LEU A 647 23.55 22.04 -40.73
CA LEU A 647 23.50 20.63 -40.42
C LEU A 647 23.86 19.82 -41.67
N VAL A 648 24.75 18.84 -41.52
CA VAL A 648 24.92 17.75 -42.50
C VAL A 648 24.07 16.60 -42.00
N LEU A 649 23.12 16.15 -42.80
CA LEU A 649 22.18 15.07 -42.48
C LEU A 649 22.67 13.73 -43.06
N ALA A 650 22.24 12.64 -42.44
CA ALA A 650 22.54 11.29 -42.93
C ALA A 650 21.77 10.99 -44.24
N ASP A 651 20.54 11.48 -44.34
CA ASP A 651 19.68 11.34 -45.51
C ASP A 651 19.47 12.67 -46.24
N ASP A 652 19.16 12.58 -47.53
CA ASP A 652 18.79 13.74 -48.33
C ASP A 652 17.42 14.28 -47.88
N TRP A 653 17.35 15.59 -47.63
CA TRP A 653 16.08 16.28 -47.31
C TRP A 653 15.49 17.04 -48.52
N LEU A 654 16.28 17.10 -49.60
CA LEU A 654 15.92 17.64 -50.91
C LEU A 654 15.99 16.55 -51.98
N ASP A 655 15.08 16.60 -52.95
CA ASP A 655 15.12 15.74 -54.14
C ASP A 655 15.63 16.50 -55.38
N GLU A 656 15.72 15.82 -56.53
CA GLU A 656 16.25 16.40 -57.78
C GLU A 656 15.33 17.48 -58.40
N THR A 657 14.06 17.48 -57.99
CA THR A 657 13.02 18.40 -58.47
C THR A 657 12.97 19.70 -57.66
N ASP A 658 13.64 19.73 -56.51
CA ASP A 658 13.80 20.92 -55.67
C ASP A 658 14.81 21.90 -56.30
N THR A 659 14.28 22.89 -57.00
CA THR A 659 15.06 23.85 -57.79
C THR A 659 14.79 25.31 -57.42
N GLN A 660 13.67 25.60 -56.75
CA GLN A 660 13.20 26.94 -56.38
C GLN A 660 12.92 27.03 -54.88
N LEU A 661 13.18 28.19 -54.30
CA LEU A 661 13.06 28.44 -52.86
C LEU A 661 11.62 28.19 -52.38
N ALA A 662 10.62 28.43 -53.22
CA ALA A 662 9.20 28.16 -53.02
C ALA A 662 8.91 26.72 -52.57
N GLN A 663 9.73 25.76 -53.00
CA GLN A 663 9.56 24.33 -52.69
C GLN A 663 10.06 23.94 -51.29
N ILE A 664 10.71 24.88 -50.59
CA ILE A 664 11.14 24.69 -49.19
C ILE A 664 10.48 25.68 -48.22
N ARG A 665 9.65 26.62 -48.70
CA ARG A 665 9.03 27.66 -47.84
C ARG A 665 8.02 27.10 -46.83
N ASP A 666 7.39 25.97 -47.13
CA ASP A 666 6.47 25.27 -46.24
C ASP A 666 7.19 24.26 -45.33
N THR A 667 8.52 24.24 -45.35
CA THR A 667 9.31 23.30 -44.56
C THR A 667 9.38 23.72 -43.10
N THR A 668 9.05 22.79 -42.21
CA THR A 668 9.28 22.93 -40.76
C THR A 668 10.33 21.94 -40.32
N VAL A 669 11.32 22.39 -39.56
CA VAL A 669 12.38 21.55 -39.02
C VAL A 669 12.21 21.43 -37.51
N TYR A 670 12.02 20.22 -37.02
CA TYR A 670 12.04 19.92 -35.59
C TYR A 670 13.39 19.30 -35.23
N ALA A 671 14.10 19.91 -34.30
CA ALA A 671 15.44 19.49 -33.89
C ALA A 671 15.59 19.51 -32.36
N ARG A 672 16.78 19.14 -31.87
CA ARG A 672 17.11 19.09 -30.44
C ARG A 672 16.12 18.20 -29.67
N GLY A 673 16.21 16.90 -29.93
CA GLY A 673 15.44 15.88 -29.22
C GLY A 673 15.99 15.63 -27.82
N ASP A 674 15.35 16.19 -26.79
CA ASP A 674 15.64 15.85 -25.39
C ASP A 674 15.05 14.47 -25.08
N ALA A 675 15.82 13.59 -24.45
CA ALA A 675 15.36 12.25 -24.09
C ALA A 675 14.28 12.31 -23.01
N LEU A 676 13.24 11.50 -23.18
CA LEU A 676 12.18 11.27 -22.20
C LEU A 676 12.14 9.79 -21.86
N THR A 677 11.81 9.47 -20.61
CA THR A 677 11.60 8.09 -20.17
C THR A 677 10.11 7.80 -20.13
N PRO A 678 9.61 6.79 -20.88
CA PRO A 678 8.24 6.32 -20.74
C PRO A 678 7.98 5.83 -19.31
N ALA A 679 6.84 6.19 -18.73
CA ALA A 679 6.44 5.67 -17.44
C ALA A 679 5.89 4.25 -17.55
N THR A 680 6.08 3.47 -16.49
CA THR A 680 5.47 2.15 -16.29
C THR A 680 3.97 2.27 -15.99
N GLU A 681 3.15 1.29 -16.36
CA GLU A 681 1.71 1.27 -16.01
C GLU A 681 1.52 0.95 -14.52
N PRO A 682 0.60 1.62 -13.80
CA PRO A 682 0.27 1.27 -12.43
C PRO A 682 -0.50 -0.06 -12.37
N VAL A 683 -0.16 -0.90 -11.39
CA VAL A 683 -0.94 -2.08 -11.04
C VAL A 683 -2.10 -1.61 -10.16
N THR A 684 -3.32 -1.61 -10.70
CA THR A 684 -4.49 -1.00 -10.06
C THR A 684 -5.25 -1.93 -9.11
N ASP A 685 -5.01 -3.24 -9.18
CA ASP A 685 -5.66 -4.18 -8.26
C ASP A 685 -5.25 -3.86 -6.82
N ASP A 686 -6.09 -4.22 -5.85
CA ASP A 686 -5.77 -4.16 -4.43
C ASP A 686 -5.04 -5.43 -3.97
N VAL A 687 -4.33 -5.39 -2.83
CA VAL A 687 -3.58 -6.54 -2.30
C VAL A 687 -4.54 -7.37 -1.47
N THR A 688 -4.79 -8.60 -1.90
CA THR A 688 -5.73 -9.52 -1.25
C THR A 688 -5.32 -10.97 -1.51
N GLY A 689 -5.94 -11.91 -0.81
CA GLY A 689 -5.70 -13.34 -1.00
C GLY A 689 -4.34 -13.80 -0.46
N GLY A 690 -3.78 -14.85 -1.07
CA GLY A 690 -2.59 -15.54 -0.57
C GLY A 690 -1.31 -15.30 -1.38
N GLU A 691 -1.32 -14.49 -2.44
CA GLU A 691 -0.13 -14.18 -3.23
C GLU A 691 0.18 -12.69 -3.21
N ILE A 692 1.45 -12.34 -3.01
CA ILE A 692 1.92 -10.96 -3.04
C ILE A 692 3.16 -10.86 -3.92
N GLU A 693 3.05 -10.08 -4.99
CA GLU A 693 4.17 -9.75 -5.86
C GLU A 693 4.95 -8.56 -5.31
N LEU A 694 6.27 -8.71 -5.21
CA LEU A 694 7.18 -7.68 -4.74
C LEU A 694 7.77 -6.89 -5.91
N ALA A 695 8.16 -5.64 -5.66
CA ALA A 695 8.64 -4.71 -6.66
C ALA A 695 9.97 -5.10 -7.33
N ARG A 696 10.70 -6.06 -6.75
CA ARG A 696 12.02 -6.49 -7.21
C ARG A 696 12.36 -7.89 -6.72
N LEU A 697 13.48 -8.43 -7.19
CA LEU A 697 14.07 -9.67 -6.71
C LEU A 697 14.69 -9.50 -5.32
N TYR A 698 14.17 -10.22 -4.33
CA TYR A 698 14.69 -10.30 -2.96
C TYR A 698 15.38 -11.64 -2.72
N GLU A 699 16.54 -11.58 -2.05
CA GLU A 699 17.32 -12.75 -1.65
C GLU A 699 17.02 -13.10 -0.19
N GLY A 700 17.04 -14.39 0.17
CA GLY A 700 17.09 -14.84 1.56
C GLY A 700 15.73 -14.87 2.28
N LEU A 701 14.65 -14.63 1.54
CA LEU A 701 13.29 -14.92 2.00
C LEU A 701 13.08 -16.44 1.94
N THR A 702 12.53 -17.02 3.01
CA THR A 702 12.39 -18.47 3.14
C THR A 702 10.99 -18.85 3.61
N PRO A 703 10.47 -20.01 3.18
CA PRO A 703 9.28 -20.62 3.77
C PRO A 703 9.40 -20.74 5.30
N GLY A 704 8.32 -20.41 6.00
CA GLY A 704 8.25 -20.39 7.46
C GLY A 704 8.64 -19.06 8.11
N ARG A 705 9.20 -18.10 7.36
CA ARG A 705 9.46 -16.74 7.87
C ARG A 705 8.14 -16.01 8.12
N ARG A 706 8.05 -15.33 9.26
CA ARG A 706 6.92 -14.45 9.60
C ARG A 706 7.05 -13.12 8.87
N LEU A 707 5.93 -12.56 8.47
CA LEU A 707 5.84 -11.21 7.93
C LEU A 707 4.65 -10.48 8.54
N VAL A 708 4.72 -9.16 8.61
CA VAL A 708 3.57 -8.31 8.92
C VAL A 708 3.15 -7.60 7.64
N VAL A 709 1.87 -7.69 7.29
CA VAL A 709 1.23 -6.93 6.22
C VAL A 709 0.45 -5.79 6.87
N THR A 710 0.75 -4.56 6.49
CA THR A 710 0.01 -3.39 6.98
C THR A 710 -0.25 -2.40 5.85
N GLY A 711 -1.37 -1.69 5.91
CA GLY A 711 -1.78 -0.72 4.90
C GLY A 711 -3.20 -0.21 5.13
N GLU A 712 -3.67 0.66 4.26
CA GLU A 712 -5.05 1.12 4.23
C GLU A 712 -5.97 0.02 3.70
N ARG A 713 -7.10 -0.20 4.37
CA ARG A 713 -8.10 -1.20 4.01
C ARG A 713 -9.09 -0.65 2.99
N THR A 714 -9.32 -1.41 1.92
CA THR A 714 -10.32 -1.12 0.88
C THR A 714 -11.49 -2.10 0.89
N ASP A 715 -11.46 -3.12 1.77
CA ASP A 715 -12.60 -4.01 2.02
C ASP A 715 -13.76 -3.33 2.78
N LEU A 716 -13.57 -2.07 3.18
CA LEU A 716 -14.57 -1.24 3.84
C LEU A 716 -15.28 -0.36 2.80
N PRO A 717 -16.62 -0.41 2.71
CA PRO A 717 -17.34 0.31 1.67
C PRO A 717 -17.22 1.83 1.84
N GLU A 718 -16.90 2.53 0.75
CA GLU A 718 -16.83 4.00 0.64
C GLU A 718 -16.05 4.70 1.77
N THR A 719 -15.05 4.01 2.34
CA THR A 719 -14.22 4.52 3.44
C THR A 719 -12.75 4.47 3.05
N THR A 720 -12.03 5.55 3.35
CA THR A 720 -10.58 5.65 3.16
C THR A 720 -9.88 5.99 4.47
N GLY A 721 -8.58 5.71 4.55
CA GLY A 721 -7.72 6.02 5.69
C GLY A 721 -7.80 5.05 6.88
N VAL A 722 -8.56 3.96 6.79
CA VAL A 722 -8.62 2.95 7.87
C VAL A 722 -7.46 1.97 7.71
N ALA A 723 -6.48 2.03 8.60
CA ALA A 723 -5.36 1.10 8.60
C ALA A 723 -5.77 -0.30 9.08
N GLY A 724 -5.16 -1.33 8.50
CA GLY A 724 -5.22 -2.72 8.94
C GLY A 724 -3.82 -3.29 9.09
N THR A 725 -3.67 -4.27 9.99
CA THR A 725 -2.42 -5.00 10.18
C THR A 725 -2.72 -6.48 10.38
N GLU A 726 -2.01 -7.34 9.66
CA GLU A 726 -2.11 -8.80 9.73
C GLU A 726 -0.73 -9.44 9.88
N LEU A 727 -0.60 -10.36 10.84
CA LEU A 727 0.56 -11.25 10.92
C LEU A 727 0.36 -12.40 9.95
N SER A 728 1.34 -12.67 9.10
CA SER A 728 1.32 -13.80 8.16
C SER A 728 2.65 -14.57 8.18
N MET A 729 2.70 -15.65 7.41
CA MET A 729 3.87 -16.52 7.27
C MET A 729 4.05 -16.89 5.80
N ILE A 730 5.28 -16.81 5.31
CA ILE A 730 5.63 -17.22 3.95
C ILE A 730 5.49 -18.74 3.85
N ALA A 731 4.67 -19.23 2.92
CA ALA A 731 4.55 -20.63 2.56
C ALA A 731 5.53 -21.02 1.43
N ALA A 732 5.67 -20.15 0.43
CA ALA A 732 6.58 -20.36 -0.69
C ALA A 732 7.14 -19.02 -1.20
N VAL A 733 8.32 -19.09 -1.82
CA VAL A 733 8.97 -17.97 -2.49
C VAL A 733 9.29 -18.40 -3.91
N ARG A 734 8.75 -17.68 -4.89
CA ARG A 734 9.05 -17.88 -6.32
C ARG A 734 9.65 -16.62 -6.90
N GLN A 735 10.55 -16.79 -7.86
CA GLN A 735 11.10 -15.73 -8.69
C GLN A 735 10.40 -15.78 -10.04
N HIS A 736 9.86 -14.64 -10.46
CA HIS A 736 8.99 -14.53 -11.61
C HIS A 736 9.44 -13.41 -12.53
N VAL A 737 9.25 -13.64 -13.83
CA VAL A 737 9.33 -12.66 -14.89
C VAL A 737 8.32 -13.08 -15.96
N ASP A 738 7.54 -12.13 -16.47
CA ASP A 738 6.66 -12.37 -17.61
C ASP A 738 7.44 -12.14 -18.93
N PRO A 739 7.82 -13.20 -19.67
CA PRO A 739 8.58 -13.04 -20.92
C PRO A 739 7.80 -12.30 -22.02
N SER A 740 6.47 -12.17 -21.89
CA SER A 740 5.64 -11.44 -22.84
C SER A 740 5.67 -9.92 -22.64
N ARG A 741 6.34 -9.44 -21.59
CA ARG A 741 6.46 -8.01 -21.25
C ARG A 741 7.92 -7.55 -21.41
N PRO A 742 8.26 -6.93 -22.57
CA PRO A 742 9.59 -6.38 -22.81
C PRO A 742 10.05 -5.43 -21.71
N GLY A 743 11.29 -5.59 -21.25
CA GLY A 743 11.88 -4.80 -20.16
C GLY A 743 11.42 -5.18 -18.76
N GLU A 744 10.59 -6.21 -18.58
CA GLU A 744 10.28 -6.72 -17.24
C GLU A 744 11.49 -7.45 -16.66
N THR A 745 11.82 -7.11 -15.41
CA THR A 745 12.90 -7.73 -14.64
C THR A 745 12.36 -8.81 -13.71
N VAL A 746 13.22 -9.77 -13.37
CA VAL A 746 12.88 -10.79 -12.36
C VAL A 746 12.52 -10.13 -11.03
N HIS A 747 11.40 -10.55 -10.46
CA HIS A 747 10.91 -10.10 -9.18
C HIS A 747 10.40 -11.26 -8.32
N THR A 748 10.31 -11.03 -7.02
CA THR A 748 9.90 -12.06 -6.06
C THR A 748 8.39 -12.07 -5.87
N VAL A 749 7.78 -13.24 -5.83
CA VAL A 749 6.39 -13.44 -5.44
C VAL A 749 6.32 -14.35 -4.22
N LEU A 750 5.58 -13.90 -3.22
CA LEU A 750 5.35 -14.61 -1.96
C LEU A 750 4.00 -15.30 -2.00
N THR A 751 3.99 -16.59 -1.64
CA THR A 751 2.75 -17.28 -1.26
C THR A 751 2.64 -17.31 0.25
N LEU A 752 1.50 -16.90 0.79
CA LEU A 752 1.21 -16.87 2.23
C LEU A 752 0.60 -18.20 2.68
N ALA A 753 0.91 -18.61 3.91
CA ALA A 753 0.38 -19.84 4.51
C ALA A 753 -1.13 -19.80 4.77
N ALA A 754 -1.68 -18.60 4.95
CA ALA A 754 -3.10 -18.33 4.97
C ALA A 754 -3.35 -17.06 4.15
N PRO A 755 -4.44 -16.99 3.36
CA PRO A 755 -4.78 -15.77 2.65
C PRO A 755 -5.06 -14.63 3.64
N LEU A 756 -4.83 -13.40 3.20
CA LEU A 756 -5.19 -12.19 3.94
C LEU A 756 -6.70 -12.14 4.16
N SER A 757 -7.09 -11.73 5.36
CA SER A 757 -8.50 -11.51 5.70
C SER A 757 -8.98 -10.12 5.27
N TYR A 758 -8.07 -9.14 5.19
CA TYR A 758 -8.36 -7.80 4.68
C TYR A 758 -7.92 -7.65 3.23
N THR A 759 -8.43 -6.61 2.57
CA THR A 759 -7.97 -6.17 1.24
C THR A 759 -7.38 -4.79 1.41
N TYR A 760 -6.18 -4.59 0.88
CA TYR A 760 -5.39 -3.39 1.13
C TYR A 760 -5.16 -2.58 -0.14
N LYS A 761 -5.21 -1.26 -0.01
CA LYS A 761 -4.84 -0.33 -1.08
C LYS A 761 -3.36 -0.48 -1.40
N ARG A 762 -3.04 -0.90 -2.62
CA ARG A 762 -1.69 -1.37 -3.03
C ARG A 762 -0.54 -0.42 -2.67
N ASP A 763 -0.71 0.87 -2.98
CA ASP A 763 0.29 1.92 -2.76
C ASP A 763 0.58 2.21 -1.27
N THR A 764 -0.33 1.82 -0.37
CA THR A 764 -0.17 1.96 1.08
C THR A 764 0.43 0.73 1.74
N VAL A 765 0.54 -0.41 1.03
CA VAL A 765 0.99 -1.67 1.61
C VAL A 765 2.48 -1.61 1.95
N ARG A 766 2.78 -2.02 3.18
CA ARG A 766 4.13 -2.24 3.70
C ARG A 766 4.22 -3.67 4.22
N LEU A 767 5.31 -4.35 3.87
CA LEU A 767 5.57 -5.72 4.30
C LEU A 767 6.84 -5.75 5.14
N LEU A 768 6.69 -5.99 6.44
CA LEU A 768 7.82 -6.08 7.37
C LEU A 768 8.22 -7.56 7.49
N ALA A 769 9.47 -7.90 7.16
CA ALA A 769 9.96 -9.29 7.18
C ALA A 769 11.10 -9.56 8.20
N ASN A 770 11.55 -8.52 8.89
CA ASN A 770 12.39 -8.61 10.09
C ASN A 770 11.54 -8.80 11.36
N VAL A 771 10.66 -9.81 11.33
CA VAL A 771 9.63 -10.03 12.34
C VAL A 771 9.94 -11.29 13.14
N VAL A 772 9.94 -11.17 14.47
CA VAL A 772 10.23 -12.28 15.39
C VAL A 772 9.23 -12.28 16.57
N PRO A 773 8.79 -13.46 17.07
CA PRO A 773 7.98 -13.52 18.26
C PRO A 773 8.72 -12.96 19.46
N ALA A 774 8.00 -12.26 20.32
CA ALA A 774 8.52 -11.76 21.58
C ALA A 774 7.50 -11.93 22.69
N SER A 775 8.00 -12.03 23.92
CA SER A 775 7.15 -12.14 25.11
C SER A 775 7.62 -11.19 26.20
N HIS A 776 6.70 -10.76 27.05
CA HIS A 776 6.98 -9.90 28.19
C HIS A 776 7.94 -10.60 29.18
N GLY A 777 8.87 -9.83 29.74
CA GLY A 777 9.81 -10.25 30.76
C GLY A 777 11.27 -10.17 30.31
N ALA A 778 12.18 -10.08 31.29
CA ALA A 778 13.62 -9.93 31.09
C ALA A 778 14.42 -11.06 31.75
N SER A 779 15.37 -11.62 31.01
CA SER A 779 16.24 -12.73 31.45
C SER A 779 17.24 -12.31 32.54
N ARG A 780 17.53 -13.25 33.43
CA ARG A 780 18.51 -13.20 34.51
C ARG A 780 19.27 -14.52 34.50
N ASP A 781 20.57 -14.47 34.73
CA ASP A 781 21.42 -15.66 34.86
C ASP A 781 22.44 -15.43 35.97
N GLU A 782 22.23 -16.07 37.12
CA GLU A 782 22.92 -15.76 38.36
C GLU A 782 23.08 -16.99 39.28
N PRO A 783 24.15 -17.05 40.09
CA PRO A 783 24.29 -18.07 41.12
C PRO A 783 23.28 -17.81 42.25
N ILE A 784 22.40 -18.76 42.51
CA ILE A 784 21.37 -18.66 43.56
C ILE A 784 21.82 -19.28 44.90
N GLY A 785 22.93 -20.04 44.89
CA GLY A 785 23.59 -20.47 46.13
C GLY A 785 24.62 -21.59 45.95
N SER A 786 25.06 -22.12 47.09
CA SER A 786 26.08 -23.16 47.23
C SER A 786 25.42 -24.44 47.74
N GLY A 787 25.56 -25.53 47.01
CA GLY A 787 25.08 -26.85 47.43
C GLY A 787 25.94 -27.45 48.55
N ASP A 788 25.31 -28.30 49.37
CA ASP A 788 25.96 -29.09 50.42
C ASP A 788 25.40 -30.52 50.45
N ALA A 789 26.19 -31.51 50.03
CA ALA A 789 25.76 -32.91 49.99
C ALA A 789 25.32 -33.49 51.34
N GLY A 790 25.74 -32.88 52.45
CA GLY A 790 25.32 -33.26 53.81
C GLY A 790 23.89 -32.83 54.16
N ARG A 791 23.27 -31.92 53.39
CA ARG A 791 21.96 -31.34 53.70
C ARG A 791 20.88 -31.79 52.73
N ALA A 792 19.86 -32.46 53.26
CA ALA A 792 18.64 -32.79 52.54
C ALA A 792 17.74 -31.55 52.33
N ASN A 793 16.87 -31.59 51.30
CA ASN A 793 15.82 -30.59 51.05
C ASN A 793 16.32 -29.13 50.99
N GLN A 794 17.54 -28.93 50.50
CA GLN A 794 18.10 -27.59 50.37
C GLN A 794 17.23 -26.74 49.46
N SER A 795 17.05 -25.48 49.85
CA SER A 795 16.18 -24.54 49.14
C SER A 795 16.87 -23.20 48.91
N PHE A 796 16.73 -22.66 47.71
CA PHE A 796 17.35 -21.40 47.29
C PHE A 796 16.30 -20.49 46.68
N ARG A 797 16.37 -19.20 46.97
CA ARG A 797 15.41 -18.21 46.51
C ARG A 797 16.00 -17.45 45.31
N LEU A 798 15.21 -17.24 44.26
CA LEU A 798 15.58 -16.33 43.17
C LEU A 798 15.66 -14.89 43.69
N PHE A 799 16.66 -14.12 43.26
CA PHE A 799 16.84 -12.76 43.78
C PHE A 799 15.77 -11.79 43.27
N GLN A 800 15.19 -12.06 42.10
CA GLN A 800 14.15 -11.24 41.48
C GLN A 800 12.89 -12.07 41.20
N GLY A 801 11.76 -11.39 41.19
CA GLY A 801 10.47 -11.95 40.83
C GLY A 801 9.51 -10.84 40.39
N PRO A 802 8.33 -11.19 39.88
CA PRO A 802 7.85 -12.56 39.71
C PRO A 802 8.50 -13.31 38.53
N LEU A 803 8.67 -14.63 38.66
CA LEU A 803 9.17 -15.52 37.62
C LEU A 803 8.23 -15.51 36.40
N THR A 804 8.79 -15.39 35.20
CA THR A 804 8.03 -15.44 33.96
C THR A 804 7.56 -16.85 33.62
N TRP A 805 6.27 -16.95 33.30
CA TRP A 805 5.65 -18.14 32.72
C TRP A 805 5.06 -17.82 31.35
N LEU A 806 5.27 -18.72 30.40
CA LEU A 806 4.78 -18.60 29.03
C LEU A 806 3.55 -19.49 28.82
N ALA A 807 2.66 -19.09 27.91
CA ALA A 807 1.52 -19.92 27.54
C ALA A 807 2.00 -21.25 26.94
N SER A 808 1.37 -22.36 27.34
CA SER A 808 1.82 -23.70 26.95
C SER A 808 0.66 -24.67 26.76
N ALA A 809 0.86 -25.76 26.03
CA ALA A 809 -0.15 -26.80 25.82
C ALA A 809 -0.31 -27.77 27.01
N THR A 810 0.44 -27.57 28.10
CA THR A 810 0.35 -28.35 29.34
C THR A 810 -1.03 -28.22 30.00
N PRO A 811 -1.44 -29.14 30.91
CA PRO A 811 -2.66 -29.01 31.70
C PRO A 811 -2.77 -27.69 32.48
N LEU A 812 -1.67 -27.23 33.09
CA LEU A 812 -1.59 -25.92 33.76
C LEU A 812 -1.77 -24.75 32.77
N GLY A 813 -1.52 -24.97 31.49
CA GLY A 813 -1.57 -23.95 30.45
C GLY A 813 -0.41 -22.97 30.45
N ALA A 814 0.59 -23.21 31.29
CA ALA A 814 1.78 -22.41 31.42
C ALA A 814 3.03 -23.27 31.58
N SER A 815 4.18 -22.74 31.18
CA SER A 815 5.49 -23.33 31.41
C SER A 815 6.46 -22.29 31.96
N SER A 816 7.21 -22.70 32.98
CA SER A 816 8.22 -21.89 33.64
C SER A 816 9.40 -21.62 32.70
N THR A 817 9.95 -20.40 32.78
CA THR A 817 11.19 -20.03 32.08
C THR A 817 12.46 -20.40 32.85
N LEU A 818 12.32 -20.97 34.06
CA LEU A 818 13.42 -21.31 34.95
C LEU A 818 14.22 -22.52 34.42
N GLU A 819 15.52 -22.34 34.31
CA GLU A 819 16.50 -23.40 34.14
C GLU A 819 17.49 -23.35 35.30
N VAL A 820 17.61 -24.45 36.03
CA VAL A 820 18.58 -24.58 37.12
C VAL A 820 19.68 -25.56 36.72
N ARG A 821 20.92 -25.12 36.92
CA ARG A 821 22.12 -25.94 36.72
C ARG A 821 22.91 -26.02 38.00
N VAL A 822 23.42 -27.22 38.30
CA VAL A 822 24.33 -27.46 39.41
C VAL A 822 25.63 -28.01 38.84
N ASP A 823 26.74 -27.32 39.08
CA ASP A 823 28.04 -27.64 38.46
C ASP A 823 27.95 -27.74 36.91
N GLY A 824 27.13 -26.87 36.31
CA GLY A 824 26.88 -26.83 34.86
C GLY A 824 25.91 -27.90 34.34
N VAL A 825 25.52 -28.88 35.17
CA VAL A 825 24.57 -29.94 34.81
C VAL A 825 23.14 -29.48 35.05
N ARG A 826 22.25 -29.66 34.07
CA ARG A 826 20.83 -29.29 34.18
C ARG A 826 20.08 -30.20 35.14
N TRP A 827 19.28 -29.57 36.00
CA TRP A 827 18.27 -30.22 36.83
C TRP A 827 16.88 -29.92 36.26
N HIS A 828 15.91 -30.79 36.52
CA HIS A 828 14.58 -30.72 35.92
C HIS A 828 13.52 -30.32 36.95
N GLU A 829 12.69 -29.34 36.59
CA GLU A 829 11.53 -28.96 37.39
C GLU A 829 10.48 -30.08 37.37
N VAL A 830 9.96 -30.44 38.53
CA VAL A 830 8.88 -31.41 38.71
C VAL A 830 7.81 -30.83 39.63
N GLU A 831 6.58 -31.31 39.53
CA GLU A 831 5.48 -30.88 40.40
C GLU A 831 5.66 -31.33 41.85
N SER A 832 6.22 -32.53 42.04
CA SER A 832 6.50 -33.11 43.34
C SER A 832 7.77 -33.95 43.31
N LEU A 833 8.55 -33.89 44.40
CA LEU A 833 9.69 -34.77 44.64
C LEU A 833 9.25 -36.18 45.03
N ALA A 834 8.01 -36.35 45.51
CA ALA A 834 7.49 -37.64 45.91
C ALA A 834 7.48 -38.63 44.72
N GLY A 835 7.91 -39.86 44.96
CA GLY A 835 7.99 -40.91 43.94
C GLY A 835 9.15 -40.77 42.94
N ARG A 836 10.03 -39.78 43.10
CA ARG A 836 11.26 -39.64 42.28
C ARG A 836 12.40 -40.45 42.88
N GLY A 837 13.19 -41.11 42.05
CA GLY A 837 14.33 -41.91 42.49
C GLY A 837 15.43 -41.07 43.18
N PRO A 838 16.27 -41.70 44.02
CA PRO A 838 17.28 -41.02 44.85
C PRO A 838 18.38 -40.32 44.06
N ASP A 839 18.63 -40.71 42.80
CA ASP A 839 19.66 -40.14 41.93
C ASP A 839 19.07 -39.20 40.86
N GLU A 840 17.75 -38.99 40.86
CA GLU A 840 17.10 -38.13 39.88
C GLU A 840 17.40 -36.65 40.14
N ARG A 841 17.98 -35.96 39.16
CA ARG A 841 18.30 -34.53 39.23
C ARG A 841 17.06 -33.67 39.03
N VAL A 842 16.26 -33.56 40.09
CA VAL A 842 14.98 -32.85 40.06
C VAL A 842 14.87 -31.78 41.14
N TYR A 843 14.07 -30.76 40.89
CA TYR A 843 13.70 -29.73 41.86
C TYR A 843 12.23 -29.37 41.73
N THR A 844 11.67 -28.79 42.79
CA THR A 844 10.33 -28.19 42.80
C THR A 844 10.43 -26.69 43.00
N THR A 845 9.42 -25.95 42.54
CA THR A 845 9.33 -24.50 42.74
C THR A 845 8.12 -24.11 43.59
N ARG A 846 8.25 -23.01 44.34
CA ARG A 846 7.17 -22.42 45.12
C ARG A 846 7.32 -20.90 45.14
N ALA A 847 6.25 -20.14 44.93
CA ALA A 847 6.24 -18.72 45.23
C ALA A 847 6.13 -18.46 46.75
N ASP A 848 6.96 -17.56 47.28
CA ASP A 848 6.82 -17.05 48.65
C ASP A 848 5.80 -15.92 48.76
N ASP A 849 5.67 -15.36 49.97
CA ASP A 849 4.68 -14.32 50.29
C ASP A 849 5.00 -12.99 49.57
N GLU A 850 6.23 -12.80 49.10
CA GLU A 850 6.65 -11.64 48.29
C GLU A 850 6.63 -11.93 46.77
N GLY A 851 6.11 -13.09 46.35
CA GLY A 851 6.03 -13.49 44.94
C GLY A 851 7.36 -13.94 44.32
N ARG A 852 8.39 -14.18 45.14
CA ARG A 852 9.68 -14.72 44.68
C ARG A 852 9.65 -16.24 44.66
N THR A 853 10.32 -16.83 43.70
CA THR A 853 10.37 -18.29 43.58
C THR A 853 11.45 -18.88 44.48
N LEU A 854 11.05 -19.86 45.29
CA LEU A 854 11.90 -20.76 46.07
C LEU A 854 12.05 -22.08 45.31
N VAL A 855 13.28 -22.50 45.07
CA VAL A 855 13.66 -23.76 44.42
C VAL A 855 14.08 -24.75 45.50
N THR A 856 13.45 -25.93 45.57
CA THR A 856 13.73 -26.96 46.58
C THR A 856 14.18 -28.26 45.92
N PHE A 857 15.30 -28.81 46.39
CA PHE A 857 15.93 -30.02 45.87
C PHE A 857 15.62 -31.26 46.72
N GLY A 858 16.01 -32.45 46.23
CA GLY A 858 15.74 -33.73 46.89
C GLY A 858 16.47 -33.98 48.21
N ASP A 859 16.05 -35.02 48.90
CA ASP A 859 16.62 -35.50 50.17
C ASP A 859 17.53 -36.73 50.00
N GLY A 860 17.76 -37.19 48.77
CA GLY A 860 18.52 -38.40 48.44
C GLY A 860 17.70 -39.69 48.55
N SER A 861 16.39 -39.60 48.77
CA SER A 861 15.40 -40.69 48.61
C SER A 861 14.34 -40.31 47.59
N HIS A 862 13.91 -39.05 47.62
CA HIS A 862 12.94 -38.40 46.75
C HIS A 862 13.65 -37.32 45.93
N GLY A 863 14.42 -37.75 44.92
CA GLY A 863 15.32 -36.89 44.16
C GLY A 863 16.72 -36.76 44.77
N ALA A 864 17.68 -36.40 43.92
CA ALA A 864 19.09 -36.26 44.26
C ALA A 864 19.36 -35.11 45.24
N ARG A 865 20.33 -35.33 46.14
CA ARG A 865 20.95 -34.26 46.92
C ARG A 865 21.89 -33.45 46.04
N LEU A 866 22.06 -32.18 46.40
CA LEU A 866 23.02 -31.32 45.73
C LEU A 866 24.46 -31.78 46.02
N PRO A 867 25.36 -31.80 45.03
CA PRO A 867 26.79 -31.88 45.29
C PRO A 867 27.27 -30.64 46.06
N THR A 868 28.26 -30.83 46.93
CA THR A 868 28.90 -29.72 47.64
C THR A 868 29.71 -28.86 46.69
N GLY A 869 29.44 -27.56 46.65
CA GLY A 869 30.19 -26.63 45.80
C GLY A 869 29.93 -25.17 46.17
N TYR A 870 30.82 -24.27 45.74
CA TYR A 870 30.67 -22.83 45.98
C TYR A 870 29.97 -22.16 44.80
N GLN A 871 28.83 -21.51 45.05
CA GLN A 871 28.00 -20.87 44.02
C GLN A 871 27.71 -21.79 42.83
N ASN A 872 27.69 -23.11 43.07
CA ASN A 872 27.53 -24.11 42.02
C ASN A 872 26.08 -24.25 41.57
N VAL A 873 25.11 -23.76 42.35
CA VAL A 873 23.69 -23.73 41.98
C VAL A 873 23.40 -22.41 41.26
N ARG A 874 23.16 -22.49 39.95
CA ARG A 874 22.94 -21.34 39.08
C ARG A 874 21.55 -21.43 38.43
N ALA A 875 20.84 -20.31 38.36
CA ALA A 875 19.55 -20.23 37.72
C ALA A 875 19.56 -19.22 36.57
N ALA A 876 19.04 -19.65 35.42
CA ALA A 876 18.66 -18.79 34.32
C ALA A 876 17.13 -18.71 34.28
N TYR A 877 16.56 -17.51 34.36
CA TYR A 877 15.11 -17.32 34.44
C TYR A 877 14.71 -15.95 33.91
N ARG A 878 13.42 -15.71 33.68
CA ARG A 878 12.91 -14.40 33.28
C ARG A 878 12.05 -13.78 34.37
N VAL A 879 12.03 -12.45 34.41
CA VAL A 879 11.27 -11.65 35.37
C VAL A 879 10.29 -10.76 34.62
N GLY A 880 9.01 -10.84 34.98
CA GLY A 880 7.93 -10.08 34.34
C GLY A 880 6.82 -10.98 33.84
N ILE A 881 5.60 -10.75 34.34
CA ILE A 881 4.34 -11.40 33.96
C ILE A 881 3.22 -10.39 34.16
N GLY A 882 1.98 -10.80 33.91
CA GLY A 882 0.84 -10.04 34.35
C GLY A 882 0.20 -9.23 33.25
N ARG A 883 -0.90 -8.56 33.63
CA ARG A 883 -1.71 -7.77 32.71
C ARG A 883 -0.99 -6.52 32.19
N ASP A 884 -0.01 -6.02 32.94
CA ASP A 884 0.76 -4.82 32.60
C ASP A 884 1.59 -5.03 31.32
N GLY A 885 1.93 -6.28 31.00
CA GLY A 885 2.56 -6.63 29.73
C GLY A 885 1.64 -6.55 28.52
N ASN A 886 0.32 -6.34 28.68
CA ASN A 886 -0.57 -6.13 27.54
C ASN A 886 -0.45 -4.68 27.07
N VAL A 887 0.11 -4.50 25.88
CA VAL A 887 0.53 -3.20 25.36
C VAL A 887 -0.02 -3.03 23.94
N ASP A 888 -0.52 -1.84 23.63
CA ASP A 888 -1.06 -1.52 22.30
C ASP A 888 -0.01 -1.59 21.17
N PRO A 889 -0.43 -1.62 19.89
CA PRO A 889 0.48 -1.57 18.76
C PRO A 889 1.40 -0.34 18.81
N ASP A 890 2.61 -0.47 18.28
CA ASP A 890 3.59 0.60 18.11
C ASP A 890 4.05 1.31 19.39
N ARG A 891 3.95 0.63 20.55
CA ARG A 891 4.40 1.13 21.85
C ARG A 891 5.74 0.55 22.31
N ILE A 892 6.14 -0.61 21.81
CA ILE A 892 7.43 -1.27 22.12
C ILE A 892 8.49 -0.76 21.15
N THR A 893 9.02 0.43 21.43
CA THR A 893 9.91 1.16 20.52
C THR A 893 11.33 1.40 21.04
N GLN A 894 11.59 1.11 22.31
CA GLN A 894 12.91 1.34 22.91
C GLN A 894 13.79 0.09 22.82
N LEU A 895 14.93 0.20 22.13
CA LEU A 895 15.95 -0.87 22.06
C LEU A 895 16.81 -0.90 23.33
N LEU A 896 16.75 -2.00 24.07
CA LEU A 896 17.62 -2.25 25.22
C LEU A 896 18.86 -3.07 24.82
N THR A 897 18.69 -4.05 23.94
CA THR A 897 19.79 -4.69 23.23
C THR A 897 19.94 -4.02 21.87
N ARG A 898 21.17 -3.69 21.48
CA ARG A 898 21.47 -3.09 20.18
C ARG A 898 22.35 -4.02 19.35
N PRO A 899 21.77 -5.02 18.66
CA PRO A 899 22.49 -5.81 17.68
C PRO A 899 23.04 -4.91 16.55
N LEU A 900 24.00 -5.43 15.80
CA LEU A 900 24.68 -4.68 14.75
C LEU A 900 23.68 -4.10 13.73
N TRP A 901 23.83 -2.82 13.40
CA TRP A 901 23.01 -2.06 12.43
C TRP A 901 21.51 -1.94 12.74
N VAL A 902 21.03 -2.46 13.88
CA VAL A 902 19.63 -2.28 14.29
C VAL A 902 19.42 -0.85 14.81
N SER A 903 18.53 -0.09 14.18
CA SER A 903 18.25 1.31 14.51
C SER A 903 16.90 1.53 15.19
N ALA A 904 15.91 0.68 14.92
CA ALA A 904 14.60 0.76 15.56
C ALA A 904 13.94 -0.62 15.77
N VAL A 905 12.95 -0.65 16.65
CA VAL A 905 12.05 -1.78 16.89
C VAL A 905 10.63 -1.24 17.05
N THR A 906 9.62 -2.01 16.66
CA THR A 906 8.22 -1.75 16.97
C THR A 906 7.45 -3.06 17.18
N ASN A 907 6.27 -3.03 17.80
CA ASN A 907 5.30 -4.13 17.80
C ASN A 907 4.10 -3.76 16.92
N PRO A 908 4.04 -4.21 15.65
CA PRO A 908 2.93 -3.84 14.77
C PRO A 908 1.56 -4.40 15.19
N VAL A 909 1.55 -5.40 16.08
CA VAL A 909 0.35 -6.01 16.67
C VAL A 909 0.40 -5.83 18.19
N PRO A 910 -0.75 -5.74 18.87
CA PRO A 910 -0.77 -5.54 20.32
C PRO A 910 -0.17 -6.75 21.03
N ALA A 911 0.52 -6.51 22.14
CA ALA A 911 0.87 -7.55 23.10
C ALA A 911 -0.37 -7.94 23.92
N THR A 912 -0.72 -9.23 23.91
CA THR A 912 -1.94 -9.74 24.55
C THR A 912 -1.68 -11.05 25.29
N GLY A 913 -2.65 -11.53 26.08
CA GLY A 913 -2.55 -12.78 26.84
C GLY A 913 -1.82 -12.69 28.18
N GLY A 914 -1.26 -11.52 28.52
CA GLY A 914 -0.64 -11.28 29.83
C GLY A 914 -1.70 -11.28 30.93
N ALA A 915 -1.49 -12.07 31.98
CA ALA A 915 -2.46 -12.27 33.05
C ALA A 915 -1.77 -12.41 34.41
N ASN A 916 -2.40 -11.88 35.46
CA ASN A 916 -1.89 -11.97 36.82
C ASN A 916 -2.03 -13.39 37.40
N PRO A 917 -1.22 -13.77 38.41
CA PRO A 917 -1.40 -15.03 39.14
C PRO A 917 -2.75 -15.06 39.89
N ASP A 918 -3.14 -16.24 40.36
CA ASP A 918 -4.38 -16.42 41.12
C ASP A 918 -4.38 -15.57 42.41
N GLY A 919 -5.23 -14.55 42.44
CA GLY A 919 -5.54 -13.80 43.67
C GLY A 919 -6.46 -14.58 44.63
N PRO A 920 -6.69 -14.08 45.85
CA PRO A 920 -7.46 -14.78 46.88
C PRO A 920 -8.86 -15.24 46.44
N GLY A 921 -9.60 -14.40 45.72
CA GLY A 921 -10.93 -14.74 45.22
C GLY A 921 -10.92 -15.88 44.21
N GLN A 922 -9.89 -15.94 43.37
CA GLN A 922 -9.74 -16.97 42.35
C GLN A 922 -9.24 -18.29 42.97
N ALA A 923 -8.29 -18.22 43.91
CA ALA A 923 -7.81 -19.38 44.65
C ALA A 923 -8.96 -20.10 45.39
N ARG A 924 -9.86 -19.36 46.05
CA ARG A 924 -11.05 -19.96 46.72
C ARG A 924 -11.95 -20.75 45.79
N ARG A 925 -12.03 -20.36 44.52
CA ARG A 925 -12.82 -21.05 43.49
C ARG A 925 -12.08 -22.21 42.85
N ASN A 926 -10.77 -22.08 42.68
CA ASN A 926 -9.98 -23.08 41.95
C ASN A 926 -9.49 -24.24 42.82
N ILE A 927 -9.27 -24.02 44.13
CA ILE A 927 -8.82 -25.08 45.06
C ILE A 927 -9.76 -26.30 45.05
N PRO A 928 -11.10 -26.14 45.10
CA PRO A 928 -12.00 -27.30 45.01
C PRO A 928 -11.98 -28.00 43.65
N LEU A 929 -11.57 -27.32 42.57
CA LEU A 929 -11.55 -27.89 41.23
C LEU A 929 -10.40 -28.89 41.02
N SER A 930 -9.31 -28.75 41.80
CA SER A 930 -8.16 -29.66 41.68
C SER A 930 -8.48 -31.08 42.11
N VAL A 931 -9.58 -31.31 42.83
CA VAL A 931 -10.04 -32.63 43.27
C VAL A 931 -11.21 -33.17 42.44
N THR A 932 -11.81 -32.37 41.56
CA THR A 932 -12.94 -32.77 40.72
C THR A 932 -12.53 -33.18 39.31
N ALA A 933 -11.52 -32.52 38.73
CA ALA A 933 -11.00 -32.84 37.39
C ALA A 933 -9.81 -33.80 37.47
N LEU A 934 -10.01 -35.05 37.01
CA LEU A 934 -8.96 -36.07 36.87
C LEU A 934 -8.23 -35.95 35.51
N ASP A 935 -7.25 -36.83 35.25
CA ASP A 935 -6.39 -36.85 34.04
C ASP A 935 -7.12 -37.07 32.69
N ARG A 936 -8.46 -37.05 32.65
CA ARG A 936 -9.27 -37.26 31.44
C ARG A 936 -10.57 -36.46 31.47
N LEU A 937 -10.95 -35.85 30.34
CA LEU A 937 -12.18 -35.06 30.20
C LEU A 937 -13.30 -35.92 29.62
N VAL A 938 -14.30 -36.24 30.44
CA VAL A 938 -15.41 -37.13 30.07
C VAL A 938 -16.72 -36.35 30.01
N SER A 939 -17.06 -35.64 31.08
CA SER A 939 -18.27 -34.84 31.18
C SER A 939 -18.07 -33.44 30.57
N VAL A 940 -19.15 -32.76 30.18
CA VAL A 940 -19.05 -31.37 29.70
C VAL A 940 -18.49 -30.44 30.78
N ALA A 941 -18.81 -30.70 32.05
CA ALA A 941 -18.27 -29.94 33.18
C ALA A 941 -16.74 -30.11 33.29
N ASP A 942 -16.19 -31.27 32.93
CA ASP A 942 -14.75 -31.51 32.96
C ASP A 942 -14.03 -30.57 31.98
N TYR A 943 -14.59 -30.33 30.79
CA TYR A 943 -14.02 -29.37 29.83
C TYR A 943 -14.05 -27.93 30.36
N GLU A 944 -15.09 -27.58 31.13
CA GLU A 944 -15.21 -26.28 31.78
C GLU A 944 -14.16 -26.11 32.89
N ASP A 945 -14.09 -27.08 33.79
CA ASP A 945 -13.18 -27.05 34.94
C ASP A 945 -11.72 -27.14 34.52
N PHE A 946 -11.41 -27.95 33.50
CA PHE A 946 -10.08 -28.01 32.90
C PHE A 946 -9.68 -26.67 32.27
N ALA A 947 -10.57 -26.02 31.53
CA ALA A 947 -10.30 -24.70 30.97
C ALA A 947 -10.16 -23.64 32.07
N ARG A 948 -10.96 -23.71 33.14
CA ARG A 948 -10.88 -22.81 34.30
C ARG A 948 -9.61 -23.04 35.12
N ALA A 949 -9.05 -24.24 35.14
CA ALA A 949 -7.79 -24.56 35.84
C ALA A 949 -6.54 -24.10 35.08
N ARG A 950 -6.63 -23.74 33.80
CA ARG A 950 -5.49 -23.21 33.03
C ARG A 950 -5.15 -21.78 33.41
N ALA A 951 -3.86 -21.49 33.52
CA ALA A 951 -3.34 -20.14 33.74
C ALA A 951 -3.78 -19.18 32.61
N GLY A 952 -3.98 -17.91 32.94
CA GLY A 952 -4.48 -16.88 32.03
C GLY A 952 -5.99 -16.87 31.81
N ILE A 953 -6.73 -17.91 32.19
CA ILE A 953 -8.19 -18.00 32.01
C ILE A 953 -8.90 -17.66 33.33
N GLY A 954 -9.68 -16.58 33.37
CA GLY A 954 -10.45 -16.21 34.56
C GLY A 954 -11.77 -16.98 34.68
N ARG A 955 -12.47 -17.17 33.56
CA ARG A 955 -13.79 -17.83 33.50
C ARG A 955 -13.84 -18.80 32.34
N ALA A 956 -14.54 -19.92 32.52
CA ALA A 956 -14.85 -20.85 31.46
C ALA A 956 -16.31 -21.32 31.59
N ALA A 957 -16.94 -21.62 30.47
CA ALA A 957 -18.25 -22.27 30.40
C ALA A 957 -18.25 -23.26 29.23
N ALA A 958 -18.56 -24.53 29.48
CA ALA A 958 -18.62 -25.54 28.44
C ALA A 958 -20.06 -25.97 28.15
N ARG A 959 -20.38 -26.19 26.88
CA ARG A 959 -21.70 -26.70 26.48
C ARG A 959 -21.58 -27.63 25.28
N ARG A 960 -22.31 -28.75 25.32
CA ARG A 960 -22.57 -29.58 24.15
C ARG A 960 -23.63 -28.91 23.28
N ILE A 961 -23.27 -28.58 22.04
CA ILE A 961 -24.11 -27.87 21.08
C ILE A 961 -24.23 -28.71 19.81
N ARG A 962 -25.45 -28.86 19.32
CA ARG A 962 -25.73 -29.55 18.06
C ARG A 962 -25.72 -28.54 16.92
N THR A 963 -24.84 -28.74 15.95
CA THR A 963 -24.71 -27.92 14.72
C THR A 963 -25.10 -28.78 13.52
N GLY A 964 -26.37 -28.70 13.10
CA GLY A 964 -26.91 -29.62 12.10
C GLY A 964 -26.91 -31.07 12.62
N GLU A 965 -26.27 -31.99 11.90
CA GLU A 965 -26.17 -33.40 12.29
C GLU A 965 -24.99 -33.70 13.23
N ARG A 966 -24.07 -32.75 13.46
CA ARG A 966 -22.89 -32.96 14.30
C ARG A 966 -23.06 -32.35 15.69
N GLU A 967 -22.49 -33.00 16.69
CA GLU A 967 -22.36 -32.44 18.04
C GLU A 967 -20.94 -31.93 18.26
N VAL A 968 -20.85 -30.81 18.98
CA VAL A 968 -19.60 -30.11 19.27
C VAL A 968 -19.62 -29.70 20.74
N VAL A 969 -18.50 -29.85 21.44
CA VAL A 969 -18.31 -29.20 22.74
C VAL A 969 -17.78 -27.81 22.49
N HIS A 970 -18.58 -26.80 22.82
CA HIS A 970 -18.17 -25.41 22.76
C HIS A 970 -17.74 -24.96 24.15
N VAL A 971 -16.51 -24.49 24.27
CA VAL A 971 -15.93 -23.92 25.48
C VAL A 971 -15.77 -22.41 25.27
N THR A 972 -16.54 -21.63 26.03
CA THR A 972 -16.37 -20.18 26.10
C THR A 972 -15.41 -19.83 27.23
N VAL A 973 -14.46 -18.94 26.97
CA VAL A 973 -13.46 -18.50 27.96
C VAL A 973 -13.38 -16.98 28.08
N ALA A 974 -13.03 -16.48 29.26
CA ALA A 974 -12.66 -15.10 29.53
C ALA A 974 -11.29 -15.07 30.21
N GLY A 975 -10.42 -14.11 29.86
CA GLY A 975 -9.13 -13.92 30.53
C GLY A 975 -9.29 -13.53 31.99
N VAL A 976 -8.24 -13.69 32.81
CA VAL A 976 -8.23 -13.16 34.19
C VAL A 976 -8.45 -11.65 34.14
N ASP A 977 -9.32 -11.10 34.98
CA ASP A 977 -9.75 -9.68 34.94
C ASP A 977 -10.31 -9.22 33.57
N ASP A 978 -10.81 -10.15 32.75
CA ASP A 978 -11.29 -9.88 31.39
C ASP A 978 -10.23 -9.27 30.45
N VAL A 979 -8.95 -9.59 30.69
CA VAL A 979 -7.87 -9.22 29.76
C VAL A 979 -8.09 -9.86 28.38
N PRO A 980 -7.71 -9.17 27.28
CA PRO A 980 -7.76 -9.75 25.94
C PRO A 980 -6.97 -11.07 25.90
N LEU A 981 -7.65 -12.12 25.43
CA LEU A 981 -7.03 -13.42 25.22
C LEU A 981 -6.24 -13.40 23.91
N GLY A 982 -5.03 -13.96 23.94
CA GLY A 982 -4.25 -14.22 22.74
C GLY A 982 -4.72 -15.48 21.99
N ASP A 983 -3.78 -16.19 21.38
CA ASP A 983 -4.07 -17.40 20.61
C ASP A 983 -4.62 -18.56 21.48
N LEU A 984 -5.84 -19.02 21.15
CA LEU A 984 -6.53 -20.10 21.87
C LEU A 984 -6.22 -21.51 21.33
N ARG A 985 -5.31 -21.65 20.35
CA ARG A 985 -4.93 -22.96 19.78
C ARG A 985 -4.32 -23.90 20.82
N ALA A 986 -3.49 -23.40 21.73
CA ALA A 986 -2.88 -24.21 22.78
C ALA A 986 -3.95 -24.84 23.71
N LEU A 987 -4.96 -24.04 24.10
CA LEU A 987 -6.10 -24.51 24.89
C LEU A 987 -6.94 -25.52 24.10
N ARG A 988 -7.25 -25.24 22.83
CA ARG A 988 -8.01 -26.16 21.97
C ARG A 988 -7.28 -27.50 21.80
N ALA A 989 -5.97 -27.46 21.60
CA ALA A 989 -5.13 -28.65 21.49
C ALA A 989 -5.14 -29.45 22.79
N SER A 990 -4.96 -28.83 23.96
CA SER A 990 -5.02 -29.56 25.23
C SER A 990 -6.39 -30.19 25.48
N LEU A 991 -7.48 -29.47 25.21
CA LEU A 991 -8.84 -30.03 25.35
C LEU A 991 -9.08 -31.22 24.42
N ALA A 992 -8.48 -31.22 23.23
CA ALA A 992 -8.55 -32.36 22.31
C ALA A 992 -7.68 -33.54 22.76
N THR A 993 -6.50 -33.28 23.33
CA THR A 993 -5.58 -34.32 23.83
C THR A 993 -6.15 -35.06 25.04
N TYR A 994 -6.73 -34.35 26.01
CA TYR A 994 -7.26 -34.94 27.25
C TYR A 994 -8.74 -35.33 27.14
N GLY A 995 -9.44 -34.86 26.09
CA GLY A 995 -10.85 -35.14 25.83
C GLY A 995 -11.10 -36.34 24.91
N ASP A 996 -12.32 -36.42 24.38
CA ASP A 996 -12.73 -37.44 23.41
C ASP A 996 -12.26 -37.04 21.99
N PRO A 997 -11.38 -37.81 21.33
CA PRO A 997 -10.90 -37.51 19.99
C PRO A 997 -12.00 -37.45 18.91
N GLN A 998 -13.14 -38.12 19.15
CA GLN A 998 -14.27 -38.15 18.21
C GLN A 998 -15.20 -36.95 18.35
N LEU A 999 -15.08 -36.18 19.44
CA LEU A 999 -15.95 -35.05 19.73
C LEU A 999 -15.21 -33.73 19.42
N PRO A 1000 -15.59 -33.01 18.35
CA PRO A 1000 -14.92 -31.76 18.02
C PRO A 1000 -15.10 -30.73 19.15
N VAL A 1001 -13.98 -30.14 19.58
CA VAL A 1001 -13.97 -29.05 20.56
C VAL A 1001 -13.77 -27.71 19.84
N ARG A 1002 -14.65 -26.74 20.13
CA ARG A 1002 -14.51 -25.35 19.69
C ARG A 1002 -14.30 -24.46 20.90
N VAL A 1003 -13.33 -23.57 20.81
CA VAL A 1003 -13.04 -22.59 21.85
C VAL A 1003 -13.29 -21.20 21.29
N ALA A 1004 -13.96 -20.34 22.05
CA ALA A 1004 -14.14 -18.93 21.71
C ALA A 1004 -14.03 -18.04 22.95
N ALA A 1005 -13.61 -16.80 22.74
CA ALA A 1005 -13.73 -15.78 23.77
C ALA A 1005 -15.20 -15.45 24.06
N ARG A 1006 -15.47 -15.06 25.30
CA ARG A 1006 -16.79 -14.63 25.78
C ARG A 1006 -17.38 -13.45 25.01
N GLU A 1007 -18.71 -13.42 24.88
CA GLU A 1007 -19.42 -12.22 24.45
C GLU A 1007 -19.60 -11.28 25.65
N LEU A 1008 -19.19 -10.01 25.56
CA LEU A 1008 -19.40 -9.06 26.65
C LEU A 1008 -20.87 -8.62 26.69
N VAL A 1009 -21.42 -8.39 27.87
CA VAL A 1009 -22.62 -7.57 28.07
C VAL A 1009 -22.26 -6.47 29.06
N LEU A 1010 -22.12 -5.24 28.59
CA LEU A 1010 -21.85 -4.10 29.45
C LEU A 1010 -23.10 -3.73 30.22
N LEU A 1011 -23.04 -3.82 31.54
CA LEU A 1011 -24.09 -3.32 32.41
C LEU A 1011 -24.07 -1.80 32.42
N VAL A 1012 -25.26 -1.19 32.42
CA VAL A 1012 -25.45 0.25 32.54
C VAL A 1012 -26.34 0.50 33.73
N LEU A 1013 -25.88 1.34 34.66
CA LEU A 1013 -26.60 1.71 35.87
C LEU A 1013 -26.56 3.22 36.07
N ALA A 1014 -27.74 3.82 36.26
CA ALA A 1014 -27.86 5.19 36.75
C ALA A 1014 -28.72 5.18 38.01
N ALA A 1015 -28.21 5.76 39.10
CA ALA A 1015 -28.92 5.80 40.38
C ALA A 1015 -28.70 7.11 41.13
N ARG A 1016 -29.73 7.54 41.86
CA ARG A 1016 -29.68 8.55 42.91
C ARG A 1016 -29.45 7.86 44.25
N VAL A 1017 -28.54 8.40 45.05
CA VAL A 1017 -28.17 7.85 46.36
C VAL A 1017 -28.38 8.94 47.40
N LYS A 1018 -29.24 8.68 48.39
CA LYS A 1018 -29.38 9.57 49.54
C LYS A 1018 -28.35 9.19 50.59
N VAL A 1019 -27.60 10.18 51.04
CA VAL A 1019 -26.59 10.05 52.09
C VAL A 1019 -27.20 10.37 53.45
N GLN A 1020 -26.79 9.65 54.49
CA GLN A 1020 -27.19 9.92 55.87
C GLN A 1020 -26.67 11.30 56.32
N PRO A 1021 -27.36 12.01 57.24
CA PRO A 1021 -27.04 13.40 57.58
C PRO A 1021 -25.58 13.67 58.02
N ASP A 1022 -24.94 12.70 58.67
CA ASP A 1022 -23.57 12.84 59.21
C ASP A 1022 -22.46 12.38 58.24
N HIS A 1023 -22.81 12.00 57.00
CA HIS A 1023 -21.87 11.50 55.99
C HIS A 1023 -21.77 12.47 54.79
N ALA A 1024 -20.60 12.51 54.14
CA ALA A 1024 -20.33 13.37 52.98
C ALA A 1024 -20.35 12.58 51.67
N TRP A 1025 -20.95 13.15 50.62
CA TRP A 1025 -21.05 12.53 49.29
C TRP A 1025 -19.68 12.17 48.70
N GLU A 1026 -18.68 13.02 48.90
CA GLU A 1026 -17.30 12.86 48.39
C GLU A 1026 -16.61 11.60 48.94
N LEU A 1027 -17.08 11.08 50.09
CA LEU A 1027 -16.58 9.83 50.69
C LEU A 1027 -17.49 8.64 50.38
N VAL A 1028 -18.81 8.86 50.29
CA VAL A 1028 -19.80 7.80 50.06
C VAL A 1028 -19.87 7.37 48.59
N GLU A 1029 -19.84 8.29 47.62
CA GLU A 1029 -19.91 7.95 46.19
C GLU A 1029 -18.79 7.00 45.76
N PRO A 1030 -17.51 7.24 46.09
CA PRO A 1030 -16.44 6.32 45.70
C PRO A 1030 -16.60 4.95 46.37
N ALA A 1031 -17.14 4.91 47.60
CA ALA A 1031 -17.41 3.66 48.31
C ALA A 1031 -18.55 2.86 47.67
N VAL A 1032 -19.64 3.52 47.26
CA VAL A 1032 -20.75 2.91 46.51
C VAL A 1032 -20.29 2.43 45.14
N ARG A 1033 -19.53 3.25 44.41
CA ARG A 1033 -18.94 2.88 43.12
C ARG A 1033 -18.10 1.62 43.24
N ARG A 1034 -17.20 1.58 44.24
CA ARG A 1034 -16.39 0.39 44.52
C ARG A 1034 -17.24 -0.83 44.86
N ALA A 1035 -18.25 -0.70 45.73
CA ALA A 1035 -19.14 -1.81 46.09
C ALA A 1035 -19.90 -2.39 44.88
N LEU A 1036 -20.35 -1.53 43.96
CA LEU A 1036 -21.02 -1.93 42.73
C LEU A 1036 -20.04 -2.60 41.75
N LEU A 1037 -18.85 -2.02 41.54
CA LEU A 1037 -17.80 -2.62 40.70
C LEU A 1037 -17.31 -3.96 41.27
N ASP A 1038 -17.24 -4.12 42.59
CA ASP A 1038 -16.85 -5.38 43.22
C ASP A 1038 -17.95 -6.46 43.08
N ARG A 1039 -19.23 -6.07 43.20
CA ARG A 1039 -20.37 -7.01 43.15
C ARG A 1039 -20.77 -7.41 41.74
N LEU A 1040 -20.72 -6.45 40.82
CA LEU A 1040 -21.17 -6.59 39.43
C LEU A 1040 -20.04 -6.51 38.41
N GLY A 1041 -18.78 -6.37 38.85
CA GLY A 1041 -17.59 -6.51 38.00
C GLY A 1041 -17.09 -7.94 37.90
N PHE A 1042 -15.96 -8.11 37.21
CA PHE A 1042 -15.44 -9.42 36.82
C PHE A 1042 -15.31 -10.42 37.99
N ASP A 1043 -14.85 -9.96 39.16
CA ASP A 1043 -14.53 -10.81 40.31
C ASP A 1043 -15.65 -11.69 40.83
N ARG A 1044 -16.92 -11.25 40.72
CA ARG A 1044 -18.09 -11.98 41.21
C ARG A 1044 -19.05 -12.42 40.12
N ARG A 1045 -18.81 -12.02 38.88
CA ARG A 1045 -19.64 -12.37 37.73
C ARG A 1045 -19.10 -13.62 37.04
N GLU A 1046 -19.99 -14.51 36.67
CA GLU A 1046 -19.71 -15.75 35.94
C GLU A 1046 -20.29 -15.71 34.53
N LEU A 1047 -19.76 -16.56 33.64
CA LEU A 1047 -20.31 -16.73 32.30
C LEU A 1047 -21.73 -17.29 32.39
N ALA A 1048 -22.62 -16.79 31.52
CA ALA A 1048 -24.04 -17.12 31.50
C ALA A 1048 -24.81 -16.81 32.80
N GLN A 1049 -24.27 -15.95 33.68
CA GLN A 1049 -24.97 -15.49 34.87
C GLN A 1049 -25.78 -14.21 34.59
N PRO A 1050 -27.12 -14.17 34.79
CA PRO A 1050 -27.90 -12.94 34.71
C PRO A 1050 -27.52 -11.92 35.80
N ALA A 1051 -27.68 -10.62 35.55
CA ALA A 1051 -27.48 -9.56 36.55
C ALA A 1051 -28.84 -9.07 37.05
N TYR A 1052 -29.03 -9.04 38.36
CA TYR A 1052 -30.30 -8.65 38.96
C TYR A 1052 -30.19 -7.24 39.56
N LEU A 1053 -31.22 -6.42 39.37
CA LEU A 1053 -31.30 -5.09 39.95
C LEU A 1053 -31.18 -5.13 41.49
N SER A 1054 -31.81 -6.13 42.11
CA SER A 1054 -31.76 -6.32 43.57
C SER A 1054 -30.33 -6.53 44.09
N GLU A 1055 -29.44 -7.12 43.28
CA GLU A 1055 -28.02 -7.26 43.64
C GLU A 1055 -27.31 -5.90 43.64
N ALA A 1056 -27.64 -5.03 42.68
CA ALA A 1056 -27.10 -3.68 42.59
C ALA A 1056 -27.54 -2.82 43.78
N ILE A 1057 -28.85 -2.81 44.05
CA ILE A 1057 -29.43 -2.06 45.18
C ILE A 1057 -28.85 -2.56 46.50
N ALA A 1058 -28.82 -3.88 46.73
CA ALA A 1058 -28.28 -4.44 47.96
C ALA A 1058 -26.77 -4.12 48.14
N ALA A 1059 -25.99 -4.10 47.06
CA ALA A 1059 -24.57 -3.75 47.13
C ALA A 1059 -24.37 -2.27 47.48
N ALA A 1060 -25.13 -1.37 46.85
CA ALA A 1060 -25.04 0.06 47.13
C ALA A 1060 -25.55 0.40 48.55
N GLN A 1061 -26.66 -0.21 48.97
CA GLN A 1061 -27.31 0.08 50.25
C GLN A 1061 -26.61 -0.55 51.47
N ALA A 1062 -25.71 -1.51 51.24
CA ALA A 1062 -24.84 -2.06 52.28
C ALA A 1062 -23.67 -1.11 52.64
N VAL A 1063 -23.43 -0.05 51.87
CA VAL A 1063 -22.35 0.90 52.14
C VAL A 1063 -22.74 1.81 53.31
N PRO A 1064 -21.92 1.88 54.38
CA PRO A 1064 -22.15 2.80 55.49
C PRO A 1064 -22.29 4.25 55.01
N GLY A 1065 -23.30 4.95 55.50
CA GLY A 1065 -23.64 6.31 55.07
C GLY A 1065 -24.68 6.41 53.97
N VAL A 1066 -25.11 5.30 53.36
CA VAL A 1066 -26.26 5.30 52.43
C VAL A 1066 -27.56 5.15 53.23
N ASP A 1067 -28.51 6.06 53.02
CA ASP A 1067 -29.88 5.98 53.53
C ASP A 1067 -30.75 5.15 52.56
N TRP A 1068 -30.86 5.62 51.31
CA TRP A 1068 -31.55 4.89 50.26
C TRP A 1068 -30.95 5.08 48.86
N VAL A 1069 -31.30 4.15 47.97
CA VAL A 1069 -30.89 4.15 46.56
C VAL A 1069 -32.13 4.09 45.69
N ASP A 1070 -32.24 5.02 44.74
CA ASP A 1070 -33.30 5.10 43.75
C ASP A 1070 -32.67 4.95 42.36
N VAL A 1071 -33.05 3.90 41.64
CA VAL A 1071 -32.41 3.52 40.38
C VAL A 1071 -33.24 4.08 39.22
N ASP A 1072 -32.63 4.93 38.40
CA ASP A 1072 -33.25 5.51 37.21
C ASP A 1072 -33.09 4.58 35.99
N LEU A 1073 -31.97 3.85 35.91
CA LEU A 1073 -31.65 2.95 34.81
C LEU A 1073 -30.90 1.71 35.31
N PHE A 1074 -31.33 0.54 34.86
CA PHE A 1074 -30.54 -0.70 34.93
C PHE A 1074 -30.75 -1.51 33.66
N GLY A 1075 -29.71 -1.64 32.85
CA GLY A 1075 -29.76 -2.26 31.53
C GLY A 1075 -28.46 -2.95 31.15
N GLY A 1076 -28.44 -3.57 29.97
CA GLY A 1076 -27.27 -4.26 29.45
C GLY A 1076 -27.13 -4.09 27.95
N VAL A 1077 -25.90 -3.87 27.50
CA VAL A 1077 -25.54 -3.66 26.09
C VAL A 1077 -24.65 -4.83 25.64
N PRO A 1078 -25.15 -5.74 24.79
CA PRO A 1078 -24.36 -6.89 24.34
C PRO A 1078 -23.30 -6.49 23.32
N GLY A 1079 -22.14 -7.14 23.33
CA GLY A 1079 -21.08 -6.92 22.33
C GLY A 1079 -21.46 -7.38 20.92
N SER A 1080 -22.51 -8.20 20.80
CA SER A 1080 -23.11 -8.59 19.53
C SER A 1080 -24.09 -7.57 18.95
N LEU A 1081 -24.26 -6.41 19.61
CA LEU A 1081 -25.13 -5.31 19.17
C LEU A 1081 -24.99 -5.08 17.66
N SER A 1082 -26.11 -5.19 16.95
CA SER A 1082 -26.20 -4.81 15.55
C SER A 1082 -26.46 -3.30 15.43
N PRO A 1083 -26.24 -2.72 14.24
CA PRO A 1083 -26.56 -1.32 13.99
C PRO A 1083 -28.05 -1.01 14.20
N ALA A 1084 -28.95 -1.92 13.82
CA ALA A 1084 -30.37 -1.78 14.15
C ALA A 1084 -30.63 -1.76 15.66
N ASP A 1085 -29.91 -2.59 16.44
CA ASP A 1085 -30.03 -2.57 17.90
C ASP A 1085 -29.46 -1.27 18.51
N LEU A 1086 -28.55 -0.58 17.81
CA LEU A 1086 -27.98 0.70 18.24
C LEU A 1086 -29.01 1.84 18.13
N ASP A 1087 -29.79 1.86 17.04
CA ASP A 1087 -30.90 2.82 16.86
C ASP A 1087 -31.93 2.69 17.98
N ASP A 1088 -32.26 1.46 18.32
CA ASP A 1088 -33.19 1.13 19.40
C ASP A 1088 -32.52 1.16 20.79
N LEU A 1089 -31.23 1.51 20.91
CA LEU A 1089 -30.50 1.40 22.17
C LEU A 1089 -31.10 2.29 23.26
N ALA A 1090 -31.47 3.53 22.91
CA ALA A 1090 -32.10 4.46 23.84
C ALA A 1090 -33.45 3.92 24.35
N ALA A 1091 -34.26 3.34 23.46
CA ALA A 1091 -35.52 2.69 23.83
C ALA A 1091 -35.28 1.43 24.68
N THR A 1092 -34.25 0.66 24.35
CA THR A 1092 -33.81 -0.55 25.06
C THR A 1092 -33.31 -0.21 26.47
N LEU A 1093 -32.74 0.98 26.66
CA LEU A 1093 -32.25 1.55 27.91
C LEU A 1093 -33.21 2.61 28.52
N ALA A 1094 -34.48 2.66 28.12
CA ALA A 1094 -35.43 3.69 28.58
C ALA A 1094 -35.98 3.49 30.01
N GLY A 1095 -35.46 2.53 30.77
CA GLY A 1095 -35.93 2.30 32.13
C GLY A 1095 -35.25 1.16 32.87
N VAL A 1096 -35.74 0.93 34.08
CA VAL A 1096 -35.20 -0.05 35.02
C VAL A 1096 -35.67 -1.45 34.63
N ARG A 1097 -34.72 -2.34 34.29
CA ARG A 1097 -35.01 -3.78 34.16
C ARG A 1097 -34.80 -4.46 35.51
N ALA A 1098 -35.65 -5.43 35.85
CA ALA A 1098 -35.40 -6.26 37.03
C ALA A 1098 -34.19 -7.19 36.83
N VAL A 1099 -33.96 -7.62 35.58
CA VAL A 1099 -32.91 -8.57 35.20
C VAL A 1099 -32.30 -8.18 33.86
N VAL A 1100 -30.97 -8.19 33.79
CA VAL A 1100 -30.20 -8.17 32.56
C VAL A 1100 -29.73 -9.61 32.28
N PRO A 1101 -30.19 -10.25 31.18
CA PRO A 1101 -29.82 -11.63 30.90
C PRO A 1101 -28.35 -11.75 30.47
N ALA A 1102 -27.70 -12.85 30.85
CA ALA A 1102 -26.48 -13.32 30.20
C ALA A 1102 -26.73 -14.74 29.70
N ARG A 1103 -26.69 -14.91 28.37
CA ARG A 1103 -27.08 -16.16 27.73
C ARG A 1103 -25.92 -17.17 27.72
N PRO A 1104 -26.19 -18.48 27.90
CA PRO A 1104 -25.18 -19.52 27.67
C PRO A 1104 -24.87 -19.64 26.17
N ALA A 1105 -23.71 -20.24 25.86
CA ALA A 1105 -23.33 -20.54 24.50
C ALA A 1105 -24.41 -21.34 23.79
N ARG A 1106 -24.77 -20.99 22.56
CA ARG A 1106 -25.88 -21.64 21.84
C ARG A 1106 -25.64 -21.57 20.33
N PHE A 1107 -26.16 -22.57 19.62
CA PHE A 1107 -26.36 -22.41 18.19
C PHE A 1107 -27.52 -21.44 17.97
N GLU A 1108 -27.31 -20.43 17.14
CA GLU A 1108 -28.30 -19.42 16.81
C GLU A 1108 -28.36 -19.26 15.29
N GLU A 1109 -29.58 -19.16 14.78
CA GLU A 1109 -29.87 -18.85 13.39
C GLU A 1109 -30.79 -17.65 13.38
N VAL A 1110 -30.31 -16.52 12.86
CA VAL A 1110 -31.08 -15.28 12.73
C VAL A 1110 -31.53 -15.18 11.29
N ARG A 1111 -32.83 -14.97 11.09
CA ARG A 1111 -33.45 -14.82 9.78
C ARG A 1111 -34.11 -13.45 9.68
N HIS A 1112 -33.97 -12.85 8.51
CA HIS A 1112 -34.60 -11.59 8.15
C HIS A 1112 -35.60 -11.84 7.04
N THR A 1113 -36.80 -11.29 7.15
CA THR A 1113 -37.83 -11.32 6.10
C THR A 1113 -37.94 -9.93 5.51
N ALA A 1114 -37.62 -9.79 4.22
CA ALA A 1114 -37.66 -8.50 3.55
C ALA A 1114 -39.10 -7.95 3.54
N THR A 1115 -39.28 -6.72 4.03
CA THR A 1115 -40.59 -6.07 4.11
C THR A 1115 -41.00 -5.43 2.78
N GLU A 1116 -40.00 -4.96 2.03
CA GLU A 1116 -40.07 -4.46 0.66
C GLU A 1116 -38.95 -5.12 -0.16
N ASP A 1117 -38.78 -4.72 -1.41
CA ASP A 1117 -37.61 -5.14 -2.21
C ASP A 1117 -36.34 -4.47 -1.66
N GLU A 1118 -35.59 -5.16 -0.80
CA GLU A 1118 -34.39 -4.65 -0.12
C GLU A 1118 -33.09 -5.06 -0.84
N THR A 1119 -32.03 -4.26 -0.73
CA THR A 1119 -30.70 -4.60 -1.26
C THR A 1119 -29.93 -5.50 -0.28
N LEU A 1120 -29.05 -6.37 -0.79
CA LEU A 1120 -28.17 -7.17 0.07
C LEU A 1120 -27.26 -6.29 0.94
N ILE A 1121 -26.85 -5.12 0.42
CA ILE A 1121 -26.03 -4.15 1.15
C ILE A 1121 -26.80 -3.57 2.33
N ALA A 1122 -28.06 -3.19 2.15
CA ALA A 1122 -28.91 -2.69 3.24
C ALA A 1122 -29.14 -3.75 4.32
N ILE A 1123 -29.38 -5.00 3.93
CA ILE A 1123 -29.53 -6.11 4.89
C ILE A 1123 -28.20 -6.36 5.62
N ALA A 1124 -27.07 -6.36 4.91
CA ALA A 1124 -25.74 -6.55 5.48
C ALA A 1124 -25.42 -5.48 6.53
N ALA A 1125 -25.65 -4.21 6.19
CA ALA A 1125 -25.46 -3.06 7.08
C ALA A 1125 -26.39 -3.13 8.30
N ARG A 1126 -27.68 -3.44 8.13
CA ARG A 1126 -28.66 -3.54 9.23
C ARG A 1126 -28.23 -4.54 10.31
N TYR A 1127 -27.66 -5.68 9.91
CA TYR A 1127 -27.27 -6.75 10.82
C TYR A 1127 -25.78 -6.77 11.17
N GLY A 1128 -24.98 -5.82 10.66
CA GLY A 1128 -23.53 -5.79 10.88
C GLY A 1128 -22.82 -7.04 10.35
N THR A 1129 -23.21 -7.52 9.17
CA THR A 1129 -22.61 -8.65 8.43
C THR A 1129 -22.10 -8.21 7.05
N SER A 1130 -21.39 -9.05 6.30
CA SER A 1130 -20.94 -8.73 4.94
C SER A 1130 -21.88 -9.33 3.87
N VAL A 1131 -21.88 -8.75 2.67
CA VAL A 1131 -22.65 -9.31 1.53
C VAL A 1131 -22.16 -10.73 1.17
N ASP A 1132 -20.85 -10.97 1.24
CA ASP A 1132 -20.27 -12.29 1.00
C ASP A 1132 -20.74 -13.31 2.04
N GLU A 1133 -20.81 -12.89 3.31
CA GLU A 1133 -21.33 -13.74 4.38
C GLU A 1133 -22.81 -14.04 4.17
N LEU A 1134 -23.63 -13.06 3.76
CA LEU A 1134 -25.03 -13.28 3.40
C LEU A 1134 -25.18 -14.27 2.25
N LYS A 1135 -24.37 -14.15 1.19
CA LYS A 1135 -24.37 -15.10 0.07
C LYS A 1135 -23.94 -16.50 0.51
N ARG A 1136 -22.91 -16.60 1.35
CA ARG A 1136 -22.43 -17.87 1.92
C ARG A 1136 -23.49 -18.56 2.77
N LEU A 1137 -24.21 -17.81 3.58
CA LEU A 1137 -25.32 -18.32 4.41
C LEU A 1137 -26.56 -18.69 3.58
N ASN A 1138 -26.70 -18.14 2.38
CA ASN A 1138 -27.86 -18.34 1.49
C ASN A 1138 -27.42 -18.64 0.05
N PRO A 1139 -26.98 -19.87 -0.27
CA PRO A 1139 -26.42 -20.24 -1.58
C PRO A 1139 -27.33 -19.99 -2.80
N GLY A 1140 -28.63 -19.73 -2.58
CA GLY A 1140 -29.61 -19.36 -3.62
C GLY A 1140 -29.83 -17.86 -3.82
N LEU A 1141 -29.05 -16.99 -3.17
CA LEU A 1141 -29.08 -15.53 -3.39
C LEU A 1141 -28.11 -15.14 -4.52
N VAL A 1142 -28.64 -14.99 -5.74
CA VAL A 1142 -27.87 -14.60 -6.93
C VAL A 1142 -28.08 -13.13 -7.30
N ARG A 1143 -29.23 -12.55 -6.94
CA ARG A 1143 -29.57 -11.15 -7.21
C ARG A 1143 -29.04 -10.24 -6.10
N ALA A 1144 -28.72 -8.99 -6.45
CA ALA A 1144 -28.33 -7.95 -5.50
C ALA A 1144 -29.48 -7.48 -4.58
N THR A 1145 -30.71 -7.91 -4.88
CA THR A 1145 -31.92 -7.57 -4.13
C THR A 1145 -32.67 -8.82 -3.65
N VAL A 1146 -33.32 -8.67 -2.50
CA VAL A 1146 -34.20 -9.65 -1.87
C VAL A 1146 -35.63 -9.13 -2.02
N SER A 1147 -36.46 -9.88 -2.75
CA SER A 1147 -37.86 -9.48 -2.95
C SER A 1147 -38.66 -9.48 -1.66
N ALA A 1148 -39.65 -8.59 -1.57
CA ALA A 1148 -40.58 -8.53 -0.45
C ALA A 1148 -41.16 -9.92 -0.10
N GLY A 1149 -41.21 -10.24 1.20
CA GLY A 1149 -41.67 -11.51 1.73
C GLY A 1149 -40.65 -12.66 1.67
N ARG A 1150 -39.49 -12.50 1.00
CA ARG A 1150 -38.43 -13.51 1.01
C ARG A 1150 -37.64 -13.46 2.31
N THR A 1151 -37.40 -14.64 2.88
CA THR A 1151 -36.58 -14.79 4.09
C THR A 1151 -35.14 -15.15 3.74
N VAL A 1152 -34.19 -14.47 4.38
CA VAL A 1152 -32.75 -14.70 4.26
C VAL A 1152 -32.13 -14.92 5.63
N THR A 1153 -31.16 -15.83 5.71
CA THR A 1153 -30.40 -16.11 6.93
C THR A 1153 -29.28 -15.10 7.06
N VAL A 1154 -29.29 -14.29 8.13
CA VAL A 1154 -28.30 -13.21 8.33
C VAL A 1154 -27.18 -13.58 9.29
N PHE A 1155 -27.43 -14.61 10.12
CA PHE A 1155 -26.42 -15.21 10.97
C PHE A 1155 -26.75 -16.69 11.17
N ARG A 1156 -25.73 -17.56 11.14
CA ARG A 1156 -25.88 -18.98 11.50
C ARG A 1156 -24.59 -19.50 12.10
N GLY A 1157 -24.59 -19.77 13.40
CA GLY A 1157 -23.37 -20.19 14.08
C GLY A 1157 -23.55 -20.38 15.57
N ILE A 1158 -22.44 -20.66 16.26
CA ILE A 1158 -22.43 -20.74 17.72
C ILE A 1158 -22.11 -19.34 18.27
N ARG A 1159 -23.03 -18.76 19.05
CA ARG A 1159 -22.72 -17.61 19.91
C ARG A 1159 -22.01 -18.11 21.17
N PRO A 1160 -20.88 -17.51 21.57
CA PRO A 1160 -20.26 -17.83 22.85
C PRO A 1160 -21.15 -17.43 24.03
N ALA A 1161 -20.86 -17.96 25.21
CA ALA A 1161 -21.54 -17.54 26.43
C ALA A 1161 -21.26 -16.06 26.73
N GLN A 1162 -22.28 -15.37 27.25
CA GLN A 1162 -22.20 -13.96 27.61
C GLN A 1162 -21.66 -13.78 29.03
N LEU A 1163 -20.87 -12.72 29.24
CA LEU A 1163 -20.44 -12.24 30.54
C LEU A 1163 -21.03 -10.85 30.77
N ALA A 1164 -21.98 -10.73 31.70
CA ALA A 1164 -22.57 -9.45 32.06
C ALA A 1164 -21.83 -8.82 33.25
N LEU A 1165 -21.20 -7.67 33.03
CA LEU A 1165 -20.43 -6.95 34.05
C LEU A 1165 -20.50 -5.42 33.92
N LEU A 1166 -20.27 -4.72 35.04
CA LEU A 1166 -19.94 -3.29 35.05
C LEU A 1166 -18.45 -3.12 34.73
N SER A 1167 -18.13 -2.23 33.78
CA SER A 1167 -16.76 -1.96 33.35
C SER A 1167 -16.35 -0.54 33.74
N PRO A 1168 -15.19 -0.35 34.38
CA PRO A 1168 -14.69 0.99 34.68
C PRO A 1168 -14.15 1.72 33.44
N ARG A 1169 -13.99 1.04 32.29
CA ARG A 1169 -13.41 1.62 31.06
C ARG A 1169 -14.27 2.71 30.43
N ILE A 1170 -15.58 2.69 30.70
CA ILE A 1170 -16.53 3.69 30.22
C ILE A 1170 -17.24 4.26 31.45
N PRO A 1171 -16.77 5.40 32.00
CA PRO A 1171 -17.29 5.97 33.25
C PRO A 1171 -18.81 6.13 33.25
N ASP A 1172 -19.39 6.52 32.11
CA ASP A 1172 -20.82 6.78 31.92
C ASP A 1172 -21.70 5.52 31.90
N THR A 1173 -21.10 4.33 32.04
CA THR A 1173 -21.88 3.11 32.30
C THR A 1173 -22.32 2.98 33.78
N LEU A 1174 -21.70 3.75 34.69
CA LEU A 1174 -22.07 3.82 36.10
C LEU A 1174 -22.18 5.28 36.56
N ILE A 1175 -23.41 5.78 36.55
CA ILE A 1175 -23.76 7.16 36.89
C ILE A 1175 -24.38 7.17 38.30
N LEU A 1176 -23.71 7.83 39.23
CA LEU A 1176 -24.18 8.01 40.60
C LEU A 1176 -24.40 9.50 40.86
N LYS A 1177 -25.56 9.85 41.41
CA LYS A 1177 -25.90 11.23 41.79
C LYS A 1177 -26.39 11.27 43.22
N GLU A 1178 -26.10 12.35 43.94
CA GLU A 1178 -26.67 12.55 45.26
C GLU A 1178 -28.17 12.89 45.16
N ALA A 1179 -29.00 12.23 45.97
CA ALA A 1179 -30.39 12.61 46.14
C ALA A 1179 -30.50 13.78 47.12
N ARG A 1180 -31.05 14.90 46.65
CA ARG A 1180 -31.32 16.08 47.49
C ARG A 1180 -32.51 15.85 48.40
#